data_AF-A0A2V9N728-F1
#
_entry.id   AF-A0A2V9N728-F1
#
_cell.length_a   1.000
_cell.length_b   1.000
_cell.length_c   1.000
_cell.angle_alpha   90.00
_cell.angle_beta   90.00
_cell.angle_gamma   90.00
#
_symmetry.space_group_name_H-M   'P 1'
#
loop_
_entity.id
_entity.type
_entity.pdbx_description
1 polymer ?
#
loop_
_entity_poly.entity_id
_entity_poly.type
_entity_poly.pdbx_seq_one_letter_code
_entity_poly.pdbx_strand_id
1 'polypeptide(L)'
;MHFPLRFAAFVLTASLLISCDHAVNAQTATDTTSGVDNQDAHVDRKTITPSNEVIIPGPLRSFLRMAGISQKASPEDVLPLLARNVYVQGYQGWEERGRPTEFLILLQKYLNQAKELAAFAGPESTIHVSTCEQAAPLLQILGYRMRAACGQGNSWLVTDDAERAFLTTDSGFPLPALEDSLRRGTDFSYRYAQSSVPVLFTEADWTVTLRPGTRQSSNLLDALVHHPVLARLYWGFSRLDPETRSSLKQSVGLRKLLPLAADLDFYGSQISIRGGRVQVPGGTDAEPAWKDLVGADPRSPQEFVPRLLAKDRGWLAAYFDSLARINREQQQRFIEAHRLKLFYSAFRGSDLSSDAARPAFRLAPGLLLLLTRLRWDSDGQPLVPGGLDVWKDILSQKTDSKLVHDWAKRAARFNHPDQLLEAMFAFCRLETDVSPLNMYLTFSELDSNRPLAHRLKPETLQLLARKFDEFNEQYLIFSEFPDLDDASIASFLSTADALGKIPNHTLRGNAMGTFQASLGLWQILARQEQLPREDLNRSWQAVIKAFEKVNTPAQLFDAGRSSLATVIHAAGKTTVSQDEVMELLAGPRQPDPKGKQVHEAVARGIRSVMDAQRLISLDTLFGLADGLNQVAKGAVAGKALLPLAGELQEFQMPQPIFTSSERTEWAAGLYNNRHTELQLHTDLTKLLKGPSSPAQLEDARGQLTPFLRDTLVGLNYAYYEPPGAQLLRVNPLFVRSHDFSGDTVVGIQGLWRAPQL
;
A
#
# COMPACT_ATOMS: atom_id res chain seq x y z
N MET A 1 0.47 -25.55 -38.64
CA MET A 1 1.78 -25.36 -37.98
C MET A 1 1.54 -24.54 -36.73
N HIS A 2 1.74 -25.15 -35.57
CA HIS A 2 1.63 -24.52 -34.25
C HIS A 2 2.99 -23.97 -33.83
N PHE A 3 3.03 -22.74 -33.30
CA PHE A 3 4.05 -22.34 -32.33
C PHE A 3 3.41 -21.44 -31.24
N PRO A 4 3.79 -21.58 -29.95
CA PRO A 4 3.05 -21.02 -28.82
C PRO A 4 3.75 -19.82 -28.12
N LEU A 5 2.93 -18.87 -27.68
CA LEU A 5 2.78 -18.34 -26.31
C LEU A 5 3.99 -18.06 -25.39
N ARG A 6 3.91 -16.86 -24.79
CA ARG A 6 4.42 -16.36 -23.48
C ARG A 6 5.78 -15.69 -23.48
N PHE A 7 5.76 -14.35 -23.49
CA PHE A 7 6.81 -13.51 -22.92
C PHE A 7 6.26 -12.63 -21.80
N ALA A 8 7.11 -12.45 -20.79
CA ALA A 8 6.87 -11.91 -19.47
C ALA A 8 6.44 -10.44 -19.48
N ALA A 9 5.49 -10.10 -18.60
CA ALA A 9 5.31 -8.74 -18.10
C ALA A 9 5.89 -8.68 -16.69
N PHE A 10 7.08 -8.08 -16.56
CA PHE A 10 7.65 -7.63 -15.29
C PHE A 10 7.21 -6.18 -15.11
N VAL A 11 6.43 -5.88 -14.06
CA VAL A 11 6.09 -4.51 -13.67
C VAL A 11 6.89 -4.15 -12.43
N LEU A 12 7.69 -3.08 -12.54
CA LEU A 12 8.33 -2.38 -11.44
C LEU A 12 7.28 -1.46 -10.78
N THR A 13 6.98 -1.68 -9.51
CA THR A 13 6.26 -0.70 -8.68
C THR A 13 7.22 -0.09 -7.67
N ALA A 14 7.45 1.21 -7.81
CA ALA A 14 8.05 2.05 -6.78
C ALA A 14 6.93 2.91 -6.19
N SER A 15 6.56 2.65 -4.93
CA SER A 15 5.64 3.51 -4.18
C SER A 15 6.29 3.85 -2.84
N LEU A 16 6.65 5.12 -2.70
CA LEU A 16 7.05 5.77 -1.46
C LEU A 16 5.80 6.14 -0.68
N LEU A 17 5.76 5.70 0.57
CA LEU A 17 4.71 5.93 1.56
C LEU A 17 4.66 7.41 1.99
N ILE A 18 3.47 8.01 1.90
CA ILE A 18 3.01 9.08 2.79
C ILE A 18 1.71 8.60 3.40
N SER A 19 1.73 8.28 4.70
CA SER A 19 0.63 8.45 5.67
C SER A 19 1.05 7.84 7.01
N CYS A 20 1.41 8.70 7.96
CA CYS A 20 1.43 8.41 9.39
C CYS A 20 0.65 9.54 10.05
N ASP A 21 -0.60 9.26 10.43
CA ASP A 21 -1.45 9.95 11.41
C ASP A 21 -2.76 9.12 11.39
N HIS A 22 -3.31 8.51 12.44
CA HIS A 22 -3.17 8.65 13.88
C HIS A 22 -3.44 7.30 14.59
N ALA A 23 -2.78 7.07 15.71
CA ALA A 23 -3.35 6.42 16.89
C ALA A 23 -2.51 6.80 18.13
N VAL A 24 -2.69 8.04 18.59
CA VAL A 24 -2.30 8.44 19.94
C VAL A 24 -3.47 8.08 20.85
N ASN A 25 -3.29 7.07 21.69
CA ASN A 25 -4.11 6.89 22.88
C ASN A 25 -3.16 6.47 24.02
N ALA A 26 -2.43 7.45 24.54
CA ALA A 26 -1.71 7.33 25.80
C ALA A 26 -2.62 7.89 26.90
N GLN A 27 -2.96 7.03 27.85
CA GLN A 27 -3.76 7.33 29.03
C GLN A 27 -3.15 8.50 29.81
N THR A 28 -4.02 9.45 30.17
CA THR A 28 -3.74 10.56 31.07
C THR A 28 -3.50 10.06 32.49
N ALA A 29 -2.24 10.10 32.93
CA ALA A 29 -1.90 10.14 34.35
C ALA A 29 -1.51 11.58 34.69
N THR A 30 -2.32 12.21 35.53
CA THR A 30 -2.14 13.54 36.10
C THR A 30 -0.94 13.58 37.04
N ASP A 31 0.13 14.28 36.66
CA ASP A 31 1.21 14.64 37.58
C ASP A 31 0.72 15.73 38.54
N THR A 32 0.65 15.35 39.81
CA THR A 32 0.49 16.28 40.93
C THR A 32 1.87 16.75 41.35
N THR A 33 2.03 18.06 41.40
CA THR A 33 3.21 18.77 41.86
C THR A 33 3.47 18.52 43.35
N SER A 34 4.64 18.02 43.69
CA SER A 34 5.29 18.28 44.98
C SER A 34 6.80 18.23 44.80
N GLY A 35 7.44 19.39 44.95
CA GLY A 35 8.89 19.51 44.90
C GLY A 35 9.57 18.94 46.14
N VAL A 36 10.88 18.71 46.03
CA VAL A 36 11.92 19.01 47.04
C VAL A 36 13.30 18.76 46.38
N ASP A 37 14.14 19.79 46.49
CA ASP A 37 15.61 19.88 46.48
C ASP A 37 16.49 19.24 45.40
N ASN A 38 17.07 20.16 44.60
CA ASN A 38 18.41 20.07 44.04
C ASN A 38 19.45 19.83 45.15
N GLN A 39 20.11 18.68 45.12
CA GLN A 39 21.50 18.57 45.55
C GLN A 39 22.29 17.70 44.57
N ASP A 40 23.41 18.28 44.15
CA ASP A 40 24.42 17.73 43.27
C ASP A 40 24.85 16.31 43.68
N ALA A 41 24.69 15.37 42.76
CA ALA A 41 25.48 14.16 42.73
C ALA A 41 26.06 14.01 41.33
N HIS A 42 27.35 14.32 41.22
CA HIS A 42 28.25 13.96 40.14
C HIS A 42 27.95 12.52 39.68
N VAL A 43 27.27 12.35 38.54
CA VAL A 43 27.24 11.07 37.84
C VAL A 43 28.32 11.09 36.78
N ASP A 44 29.29 10.21 36.99
CA ASP A 44 30.43 9.99 36.12
C ASP A 44 30.04 9.96 34.65
N ARG A 45 30.76 10.80 33.91
CA ARG A 45 30.86 10.81 32.45
C ARG A 45 31.21 9.40 32.01
N LYS A 46 30.19 8.63 31.59
CA LYS A 46 30.35 7.33 30.93
C LYS A 46 31.48 7.48 29.91
N THR A 47 32.51 6.68 30.12
CA THR A 47 33.69 6.53 29.31
C THR A 47 33.27 6.42 27.85
N ILE A 48 33.54 7.47 27.06
CA ILE A 48 33.37 7.44 25.62
C ILE A 48 34.45 6.49 25.11
N THR A 49 34.07 5.26 24.78
CA THR A 49 34.92 4.36 24.01
C THR A 49 35.28 5.10 22.72
N PRO A 50 36.56 5.16 22.29
CA PRO A 50 36.90 5.82 21.05
C PRO A 50 36.10 5.18 19.90
N SER A 51 35.21 5.95 19.28
CA SER A 51 34.53 5.54 18.06
C SER A 51 35.59 5.38 16.99
N ASN A 52 35.73 4.18 16.44
CA ASN A 52 36.46 4.03 15.19
C ASN A 52 35.67 4.81 14.13
N GLU A 53 36.34 5.67 13.39
CA GLU A 53 35.73 6.55 12.40
C GLU A 53 36.34 6.28 11.02
N VAL A 54 35.55 6.52 9.97
CA VAL A 54 36.05 6.57 8.59
C VAL A 54 35.91 7.99 8.08
N ILE A 55 36.86 8.38 7.24
CA ILE A 55 36.92 9.70 6.63
C ILE A 55 36.08 9.70 5.35
N ILE A 56 35.14 10.64 5.28
CA ILE A 56 34.40 10.99 4.08
C ILE A 56 35.12 12.16 3.39
N PRO A 57 35.46 12.04 2.09
CA PRO A 57 36.13 13.12 1.39
C PRO A 57 35.19 14.32 1.24
N GLY A 58 35.58 15.45 1.84
CA GLY A 58 34.84 16.70 1.79
C GLY A 58 33.67 16.84 2.77
N PRO A 59 32.84 17.89 2.59
CA PRO A 59 31.76 18.22 3.52
C PRO A 59 30.65 17.15 3.55
N LEU A 60 30.23 16.76 4.75
CA LEU A 60 29.21 15.72 4.96
C LEU A 60 27.90 16.02 4.20
N ARG A 61 27.45 17.27 4.20
CA ARG A 61 26.22 17.70 3.51
C ARG A 61 26.21 17.28 2.02
N SER A 62 27.34 17.50 1.34
CA SER A 62 27.50 17.16 -0.08
C SER A 62 27.47 15.65 -0.27
N PHE A 63 28.17 14.90 0.57
CA PHE A 63 28.17 13.43 0.52
C PHE A 63 26.77 12.84 0.76
N LEU A 64 26.04 13.32 1.78
CA LEU A 64 24.69 12.83 2.08
C LEU A 64 23.76 13.04 0.87
N ARG A 65 23.86 14.19 0.19
CA ARG A 65 23.06 14.47 -1.00
C ARG A 65 23.37 13.47 -2.13
N MET A 66 24.64 13.31 -2.46
CA MET A 66 25.07 12.41 -3.55
C MET A 66 24.81 10.93 -3.24
N ALA A 67 24.84 10.54 -1.98
CA ALA A 67 24.55 9.18 -1.53
C ALA A 67 23.04 8.88 -1.36
N GLY A 68 22.15 9.85 -1.62
CA GLY A 68 20.71 9.68 -1.42
C GLY A 68 20.32 9.52 0.05
N ILE A 69 21.05 10.16 0.97
CA ILE A 69 20.84 10.11 2.41
C ILE A 69 20.22 11.43 2.89
N SER A 70 19.26 11.33 3.81
CA SER A 70 18.61 12.49 4.41
C SER A 70 19.63 13.41 5.09
N GLN A 71 19.49 14.72 4.89
CA GLN A 71 20.31 15.74 5.57
C GLN A 71 20.06 15.80 7.08
N LYS A 72 19.03 15.10 7.58
CA LYS A 72 18.71 14.95 9.00
C LYS A 72 19.23 13.64 9.61
N ALA A 73 19.95 12.82 8.83
CA ALA A 73 20.50 11.57 9.33
C ALA A 73 21.55 11.83 10.43
N SER A 74 21.55 10.98 11.47
CA SER A 74 22.59 11.03 12.49
C SER A 74 23.92 10.52 11.92
N PRO A 75 25.09 10.95 12.43
CA PRO A 75 26.38 10.44 11.96
C PRO A 75 26.50 8.90 12.01
N GLU A 76 25.89 8.27 13.01
CA GLU A 76 25.90 6.81 13.19
C GLU A 76 25.12 6.07 12.08
N ASP A 77 24.13 6.73 11.48
CA ASP A 77 23.29 6.16 10.42
C ASP A 77 23.91 6.30 9.02
N VAL A 78 24.95 7.13 8.85
CA VAL A 78 25.49 7.48 7.52
C VAL A 78 26.02 6.26 6.77
N LEU A 79 26.92 5.47 7.37
CA LEU A 79 27.46 4.27 6.72
C LEU A 79 26.42 3.16 6.56
N PRO A 80 25.55 2.86 7.55
CA PRO A 80 24.43 1.95 7.35
C PRO A 80 23.53 2.34 6.17
N LEU A 81 23.13 3.61 6.07
CA LEU A 81 22.27 4.09 4.99
C LEU A 81 22.98 4.09 3.64
N LEU A 82 24.27 4.43 3.59
CA LEU A 82 25.08 4.26 2.39
C LEU A 82 25.07 2.80 1.93
N ALA A 83 25.38 1.87 2.84
CA ALA A 83 25.47 0.45 2.54
C ALA A 83 24.13 -0.10 2.02
N ARG A 84 23.01 0.31 2.64
CA ARG A 84 21.65 0.02 2.17
C ARG A 84 21.41 0.56 0.77
N ASN A 85 21.68 1.84 0.52
CA ASN A 85 21.42 2.48 -0.77
C ASN A 85 22.28 1.85 -1.89
N VAL A 86 23.54 1.54 -1.62
CA VAL A 86 24.41 0.83 -2.59
C VAL A 86 23.86 -0.55 -2.92
N TYR A 87 23.47 -1.35 -1.92
CA TYR A 87 22.93 -2.69 -2.17
C TYR A 87 21.57 -2.62 -2.91
N VAL A 88 20.65 -1.75 -2.48
CA VAL A 88 19.28 -1.69 -3.02
C VAL A 88 19.20 -0.99 -4.38
N GLN A 89 19.96 0.09 -4.56
CA GLN A 89 19.83 0.97 -5.73
C GLN A 89 21.11 1.02 -6.57
N GLY A 90 22.24 0.52 -6.08
CA GLY A 90 23.52 0.67 -6.76
C GLY A 90 23.74 -0.29 -7.93
N TYR A 91 23.03 -1.42 -7.98
CA TYR A 91 23.25 -2.45 -8.99
C TYR A 91 21.93 -2.91 -9.62
N GLN A 92 21.94 -3.15 -10.93
CA GLN A 92 20.86 -3.78 -11.66
C GLN A 92 20.92 -5.30 -11.48
N GLY A 93 19.82 -5.88 -10.99
CA GLY A 93 19.73 -7.30 -10.69
C GLY A 93 20.20 -7.65 -9.27
N TRP A 94 19.94 -8.88 -8.85
CA TRP A 94 20.16 -9.38 -7.49
C TRP A 94 21.48 -10.17 -7.33
N GLU A 95 22.24 -10.36 -8.42
CA GLU A 95 23.47 -11.15 -8.45
C GLU A 95 24.73 -10.32 -8.13
N GLU A 96 25.78 -10.96 -7.61
CA GLU A 96 27.10 -10.37 -7.30
C GLU A 96 27.78 -9.67 -8.48
N ARG A 97 27.27 -9.83 -9.71
CA ARG A 97 27.76 -9.21 -10.95
C ARG A 97 26.74 -8.29 -11.61
N GLY A 98 25.81 -7.75 -10.82
CA GLY A 98 24.88 -6.73 -11.30
C GLY A 98 25.63 -5.57 -11.97
N ARG A 99 25.02 -4.98 -13.00
CA ARG A 99 25.60 -3.78 -13.66
C ARG A 99 25.40 -2.57 -12.75
N PRO A 100 26.39 -1.68 -12.57
CA PRO A 100 26.21 -0.49 -11.75
C PRO A 100 25.08 0.37 -12.35
N THR A 101 24.20 0.90 -11.50
CA THR A 101 23.17 1.87 -11.90
C THR A 101 23.78 3.25 -12.09
N GLU A 102 23.02 4.16 -12.73
CA GLU A 102 23.47 5.55 -12.86
C GLU A 102 23.71 6.20 -11.49
N PHE A 103 22.90 5.87 -10.48
CA PHE A 103 23.12 6.30 -9.10
C PHE A 103 24.51 5.92 -8.60
N LEU A 104 24.93 4.66 -8.76
CA LEU A 104 26.23 4.20 -8.29
C LEU A 104 27.39 4.80 -9.08
N ILE A 105 27.23 4.93 -10.41
CA ILE A 105 28.22 5.56 -11.28
C ILE A 105 28.46 7.01 -10.83
N LEU A 106 27.40 7.78 -10.63
CA LEU A 106 27.49 9.18 -10.16
C LEU A 106 28.10 9.28 -8.77
N LEU A 107 27.73 8.41 -7.83
CA LEU A 107 28.32 8.38 -6.49
C LEU A 107 29.82 8.07 -6.54
N GLN A 108 30.25 7.09 -7.34
CA GLN A 108 31.67 6.76 -7.52
C GLN A 108 32.45 7.94 -8.12
N LYS A 109 31.92 8.57 -9.17
CA LYS A 109 32.55 9.75 -9.79
C LYS A 109 32.62 10.93 -8.81
N TYR A 110 31.57 11.16 -8.03
CA TYR A 110 31.56 12.17 -6.96
C TYR A 110 32.67 11.91 -5.94
N LEU A 111 32.81 10.67 -5.44
CA LEU A 111 33.84 10.34 -4.46
C LEU A 111 35.26 10.59 -5.00
N ASN A 112 35.50 10.34 -6.29
CA ASN A 112 36.78 10.68 -6.92
C ASN A 112 36.99 12.19 -7.01
N GLN A 113 36.00 12.95 -7.48
CA GLN A 113 36.06 14.42 -7.53
C GLN A 113 36.24 15.03 -6.13
N ALA A 114 35.59 14.47 -5.11
CA ALA A 114 35.72 14.92 -3.72
C ALA A 114 37.12 14.64 -3.15
N LYS A 115 37.75 13.52 -3.52
CA LYS A 115 39.15 13.23 -3.17
C LYS A 115 40.11 14.23 -3.84
N GLU A 116 39.87 14.59 -5.11
CA GLU A 116 40.63 15.64 -5.82
C GLU A 116 40.47 17.02 -5.16
N LEU A 117 39.25 17.40 -4.81
CA LEU A 117 38.96 18.67 -4.11
C LEU A 117 39.55 18.72 -2.69
N ALA A 118 39.50 17.60 -1.95
CA ALA A 118 40.13 17.51 -0.64
C ALA A 118 41.66 17.61 -0.71
N ALA A 119 42.27 17.03 -1.75
CA ALA A 119 43.70 17.20 -2.00
C ALA A 119 44.04 18.65 -2.38
N PHE A 120 43.20 19.31 -3.19
CA PHE A 120 43.36 20.73 -3.56
C PHE A 120 43.23 21.66 -2.34
N ALA A 121 42.30 21.37 -1.41
CA ALA A 121 42.09 22.15 -0.19
C ALA A 121 43.26 22.07 0.81
N GLY A 122 44.14 21.07 0.66
CA GLY A 122 45.33 20.90 1.48
C GLY A 122 45.04 20.66 2.98
N PRO A 123 46.07 20.77 3.84
CA PRO A 123 45.94 20.51 5.29
C PRO A 123 45.04 21.50 6.01
N GLU A 124 44.87 22.71 5.47
CA GLU A 124 43.99 23.75 6.01
C GLU A 124 42.51 23.47 5.71
N SER A 125 42.20 22.43 4.93
CA SER A 125 40.83 22.05 4.58
C SER A 125 40.02 23.20 3.97
N THR A 126 40.70 24.10 3.26
CA THR A 126 40.11 25.31 2.67
C THR A 126 40.60 25.46 1.25
N ILE A 127 39.66 25.50 0.32
CA ILE A 127 39.92 25.83 -1.08
C ILE A 127 40.07 27.35 -1.13
N HIS A 128 41.30 27.81 -1.34
CA HIS A 128 41.63 29.22 -1.48
C HIS A 128 42.18 29.50 -2.87
N VAL A 129 41.59 30.49 -3.55
CA VAL A 129 42.00 30.92 -4.89
C VAL A 129 42.04 32.44 -4.89
N SER A 130 43.24 33.02 -5.01
CA SER A 130 43.44 34.48 -5.08
C SER A 130 43.81 34.96 -6.48
N THR A 131 44.24 34.06 -7.37
CA THR A 131 44.57 34.42 -8.76
C THR A 131 43.89 33.51 -9.78
N CYS A 132 43.73 34.04 -10.98
CA CYS A 132 43.17 33.31 -12.12
C CYS A 132 44.00 32.07 -12.53
N GLU A 133 45.32 32.11 -12.32
CA GLU A 133 46.21 30.97 -12.58
C GLU A 133 45.98 29.85 -11.55
N GLN A 134 45.79 30.20 -10.27
CA GLN A 134 45.44 29.25 -9.21
C GLN A 134 44.04 28.64 -9.40
N ALA A 135 43.14 29.34 -10.10
CA ALA A 135 41.80 28.85 -10.40
C ALA A 135 41.80 27.73 -11.44
N ALA A 136 42.78 27.69 -12.35
CA ALA A 136 42.74 26.77 -13.49
C ALA A 136 42.67 25.27 -13.09
N PRO A 137 43.48 24.76 -12.14
CA PRO A 137 43.36 23.36 -11.69
C PRO A 137 42.03 23.10 -10.96
N LEU A 138 41.53 24.06 -10.18
CA LEU A 138 40.22 23.94 -9.52
C LEU A 138 39.09 23.84 -10.55
N LEU A 139 39.08 24.71 -11.55
CA LEU A 139 38.07 24.69 -12.62
C LEU A 139 38.09 23.35 -13.40
N GLN A 140 39.27 22.78 -13.64
CA GLN A 140 39.40 21.45 -14.25
C GLN A 140 38.82 20.33 -13.36
N ILE A 141 39.02 20.38 -12.04
CA ILE A 141 38.39 19.44 -11.10
C ILE A 141 36.87 19.58 -11.14
N LEU A 142 36.37 20.81 -11.19
CA LEU A 142 34.94 21.13 -11.19
C LEU A 142 34.24 20.87 -12.54
N GLY A 143 35.00 20.72 -13.64
CA GLY A 143 34.45 20.50 -14.99
C GLY A 143 34.07 21.78 -15.74
N TYR A 144 34.63 22.93 -15.34
CA TYR A 144 34.37 24.22 -15.94
C TYR A 144 35.63 24.83 -16.53
N ARG A 145 35.45 25.82 -17.40
CA ARG A 145 36.51 26.74 -17.82
C ARG A 145 35.95 28.14 -17.97
N MET A 146 36.85 29.12 -18.02
CA MET A 146 36.47 30.50 -18.32
C MET A 146 36.22 30.67 -19.83
N ARG A 147 35.16 31.38 -20.23
CA ARG A 147 34.92 31.73 -21.65
C ARG A 147 35.84 32.85 -22.16
N ALA A 148 36.20 33.79 -21.28
CA ALA A 148 37.07 34.93 -21.56
C ALA A 148 38.20 35.00 -20.52
N ALA A 149 39.18 35.90 -20.72
CA ALA A 149 40.25 36.09 -19.75
C ALA A 149 39.67 36.51 -18.38
N CYS A 150 40.14 35.86 -17.32
CA CYS A 150 39.70 36.09 -15.95
C CYS A 150 40.04 37.52 -15.47
N GLY A 151 39.21 38.10 -14.60
CA GLY A 151 39.29 39.51 -14.19
C GLY A 151 38.68 40.52 -15.17
N GLN A 152 38.10 40.06 -16.30
CA GLN A 152 37.29 40.91 -17.18
C GLN A 152 35.81 40.84 -16.79
N GLY A 153 35.10 41.98 -16.82
CA GLY A 153 33.69 42.06 -16.43
C GLY A 153 32.72 41.19 -17.26
N ASN A 154 33.14 40.75 -18.45
CA ASN A 154 32.39 39.86 -19.34
C ASN A 154 32.89 38.39 -19.27
N SER A 155 33.52 37.98 -18.17
CA SER A 155 33.98 36.62 -17.97
C SER A 155 32.95 35.81 -17.14
N TRP A 156 32.61 34.60 -17.63
CA TRP A 156 31.71 33.66 -16.94
C TRP A 156 32.20 32.23 -17.16
N LEU A 157 31.74 31.32 -16.29
CA LEU A 157 32.05 29.91 -16.37
C LEU A 157 31.21 29.23 -17.45
N VAL A 158 31.85 28.40 -18.26
CA VAL A 158 31.19 27.51 -19.20
C VAL A 158 31.59 26.08 -18.89
N THR A 159 30.64 25.15 -19.06
CA THR A 159 30.90 23.72 -18.93
C THR A 159 31.97 23.29 -19.92
N ASP A 160 32.98 22.58 -19.42
CA ASP A 160 34.05 21.97 -20.21
C ASP A 160 33.94 20.43 -20.18
N ASP A 161 33.72 19.87 -18.99
CA ASP A 161 33.38 18.47 -18.77
C ASP A 161 31.99 18.38 -18.16
N ALA A 162 31.02 17.89 -18.93
CA ALA A 162 29.63 17.83 -18.52
C ALA A 162 29.38 16.91 -17.32
N GLU A 163 30.14 15.82 -17.18
CA GLU A 163 29.98 14.88 -16.07
C GLU A 163 30.50 15.50 -14.77
N ARG A 164 31.70 16.11 -14.79
CA ARG A 164 32.25 16.81 -13.62
C ARG A 164 31.41 18.02 -13.24
N ALA A 165 30.91 18.79 -14.21
CA ALA A 165 30.07 19.95 -13.96
C ALA A 165 28.71 19.57 -13.33
N PHE A 166 28.13 18.44 -13.75
CA PHE A 166 26.92 17.91 -13.14
C PHE A 166 27.15 17.59 -11.65
N LEU A 167 28.23 16.87 -11.32
CA LEU A 167 28.58 16.52 -9.94
C LEU A 167 28.89 17.75 -9.06
N THR A 168 29.58 18.75 -9.63
CA THR A 168 29.84 20.03 -8.96
C THR A 168 28.54 20.72 -8.56
N THR A 169 27.59 20.81 -9.48
CA THR A 169 26.30 21.45 -9.25
C THR A 169 25.46 20.67 -8.24
N ASP A 170 25.36 19.35 -8.41
CA ASP A 170 24.49 18.53 -7.58
C ASP A 170 25.05 18.28 -6.17
N SER A 171 26.37 18.22 -6.00
CA SER A 171 27.00 18.16 -4.67
C SER A 171 26.85 19.46 -3.86
N GLY A 172 26.37 20.53 -4.49
CA GLY A 172 26.13 21.83 -3.84
C GLY A 172 27.40 22.67 -3.66
N PHE A 173 28.41 22.49 -4.51
CA PHE A 173 29.58 23.37 -4.52
C PHE A 173 29.15 24.82 -4.84
N PRO A 174 29.71 25.86 -4.19
CA PRO A 174 29.27 27.25 -4.35
C PRO A 174 29.82 27.89 -5.64
N LEU A 175 29.45 27.33 -6.79
CA LEU A 175 29.88 27.78 -8.11
C LEU A 175 29.57 29.27 -8.39
N PRO A 176 28.38 29.81 -8.04
CA PRO A 176 28.11 31.23 -8.25
C PRO A 176 29.05 32.17 -7.48
N ALA A 177 29.48 31.76 -6.27
CA ALA A 177 30.42 32.54 -5.47
C ALA A 177 31.84 32.48 -6.06
N LEU A 178 32.25 31.32 -6.56
CA LEU A 178 33.52 31.17 -7.28
C LEU A 178 33.52 32.04 -8.55
N GLU A 179 32.46 32.00 -9.35
CA GLU A 179 32.35 32.80 -10.58
C GLU A 179 32.38 34.30 -10.28
N ASP A 180 31.65 34.78 -9.26
CA ASP A 180 31.68 36.20 -8.89
C ASP A 180 33.08 36.64 -8.43
N SER A 181 33.78 35.78 -7.67
CA SER A 181 35.14 36.05 -7.22
C SER A 181 36.14 36.15 -8.39
N LEU A 182 36.07 35.22 -9.34
CA LEU A 182 36.92 35.23 -10.54
C LEU A 182 36.62 36.40 -11.48
N ARG A 183 35.35 36.82 -11.58
CA ARG A 183 34.93 37.97 -12.38
C ARG A 183 35.44 39.30 -11.78
N ARG A 184 35.41 39.42 -10.45
CA ARG A 184 35.85 40.62 -9.72
C ARG A 184 37.36 40.64 -9.46
N GLY A 185 38.04 39.52 -9.65
CA GLY A 185 39.46 39.36 -9.30
C GLY A 185 39.69 39.43 -7.79
N THR A 186 38.73 38.94 -6.99
CA THR A 186 38.80 38.89 -5.52
C THR A 186 39.04 37.48 -5.04
N ASP A 187 39.55 37.34 -3.82
CA ASP A 187 39.82 36.05 -3.20
C ASP A 187 38.54 35.21 -3.04
N PHE A 188 38.60 33.96 -3.49
CA PHE A 188 37.63 32.93 -3.17
C PHE A 188 38.16 32.07 -2.02
N SER A 189 37.33 31.85 -1.00
CA SER A 189 37.64 30.96 0.11
C SER A 189 36.42 30.09 0.44
N TYR A 190 36.61 28.78 0.43
CA TYR A 190 35.56 27.81 0.74
C TYR A 190 36.11 26.66 1.58
N ARG A 191 35.52 26.49 2.77
CA ARG A 191 35.90 25.39 3.67
C ARG A 191 35.44 24.05 3.09
N TYR A 192 36.41 23.21 2.74
CA TYR A 192 36.23 21.86 2.20
C TYR A 192 36.80 20.82 3.17
N ALA A 193 36.32 20.85 4.41
CA ALA A 193 36.78 19.93 5.45
C ALA A 193 36.27 18.51 5.21
N GLN A 194 37.17 17.55 5.36
CA GLN A 194 36.81 16.14 5.45
C GLN A 194 35.93 15.91 6.68
N SER A 195 35.02 14.95 6.56
CA SER A 195 34.05 14.63 7.61
C SER A 195 34.30 13.23 8.15
N SER A 196 34.34 13.06 9.47
CA SER A 196 34.42 11.75 10.10
C SER A 196 33.03 11.22 10.40
N VAL A 197 32.81 9.92 10.16
CA VAL A 197 31.57 9.23 10.55
C VAL A 197 31.92 7.94 11.31
N PRO A 198 31.15 7.59 12.37
CA PRO A 198 31.36 6.35 13.12
C PRO A 198 31.28 5.10 12.24
N VAL A 199 32.18 4.16 12.50
CA VAL A 199 32.26 2.85 11.84
C VAL A 199 31.78 1.78 12.80
N LEU A 200 31.03 0.82 12.26
CA LEU A 200 30.72 -0.37 13.01
C LEU A 200 31.97 -1.25 13.15
N PHE A 201 32.41 -1.54 14.38
CA PHE A 201 33.70 -2.21 14.65
C PHE A 201 34.88 -1.35 14.19
N THR A 202 35.85 -1.89 13.46
CA THR A 202 36.95 -1.12 12.83
C THR A 202 36.86 -1.22 11.31
N GLU A 203 37.45 -0.27 10.60
CA GLU A 203 37.60 -0.35 9.14
C GLU A 203 38.34 -1.63 8.68
N ALA A 204 39.38 -2.02 9.41
CA ALA A 204 40.17 -3.22 9.12
C ALA A 204 39.34 -4.51 9.22
N ASP A 205 38.39 -4.58 10.16
CA ASP A 205 37.52 -5.75 10.31
C ASP A 205 36.72 -6.04 9.03
N TRP A 206 36.30 -4.98 8.32
CA TRP A 206 35.49 -5.10 7.10
C TRP A 206 36.35 -5.31 5.85
N THR A 207 37.44 -4.57 5.69
CA THR A 207 38.28 -4.66 4.48
C THR A 207 38.96 -6.03 4.35
N VAL A 208 39.34 -6.68 5.46
CA VAL A 208 39.95 -8.02 5.48
C VAL A 208 38.96 -9.15 5.11
N THR A 209 37.65 -8.88 5.14
CA THR A 209 36.64 -9.88 4.74
C THR A 209 36.73 -10.24 3.25
N LEU A 210 37.12 -9.26 2.42
CA LEU A 210 37.28 -9.41 0.98
C LEU A 210 38.50 -10.28 0.65
N ARG A 211 38.51 -10.92 -0.53
CA ARG A 211 39.63 -11.77 -0.95
C ARG A 211 40.86 -10.90 -1.33
N PRO A 212 42.09 -11.30 -0.95
CA PRO A 212 43.31 -10.60 -1.35
C PRO A 212 43.40 -10.48 -2.88
N GLY A 213 43.69 -9.29 -3.41
CA GLY A 213 43.82 -9.03 -4.85
C GLY A 213 42.59 -8.38 -5.53
N THR A 214 41.53 -8.06 -4.78
CA THR A 214 40.44 -7.21 -5.25
C THR A 214 40.94 -5.75 -5.37
N ARG A 215 41.41 -5.37 -6.56
CA ARG A 215 42.18 -4.15 -6.88
C ARG A 215 41.49 -2.78 -6.63
N GLN A 216 40.31 -2.72 -6.01
CA GLN A 216 39.46 -1.51 -5.99
C GLN A 216 39.03 -1.00 -4.60
N SER A 217 39.51 -1.58 -3.49
CA SER A 217 39.08 -1.16 -2.14
C SER A 217 40.25 -0.64 -1.32
N SER A 218 40.51 0.68 -1.39
CA SER A 218 41.59 1.32 -0.61
C SER A 218 41.20 1.60 0.85
N ASN A 219 39.90 1.72 1.11
CA ASN A 219 39.28 2.00 2.41
C ASN A 219 37.87 1.39 2.47
N LEU A 220 37.21 1.45 3.63
CA LEU A 220 35.85 0.91 3.84
C LEU A 220 34.80 1.58 2.94
N LEU A 221 34.92 2.88 2.69
CA LEU A 221 33.97 3.60 1.83
C LEU A 221 33.98 3.03 0.41
N ASP A 222 35.18 2.85 -0.15
CA ASP A 222 35.37 2.22 -1.46
C ASP A 222 34.88 0.76 -1.42
N ALA A 223 35.15 0.02 -0.33
CA ALA A 223 34.72 -1.36 -0.18
C ALA A 223 33.19 -1.52 -0.19
N LEU A 224 32.46 -0.67 0.53
CA LEU A 224 30.99 -0.68 0.55
C LEU A 224 30.42 -0.34 -0.83
N VAL A 225 30.99 0.65 -1.52
CA VAL A 225 30.52 1.12 -2.83
C VAL A 225 30.76 0.09 -3.95
N HIS A 226 31.83 -0.70 -3.88
CA HIS A 226 32.19 -1.64 -4.96
C HIS A 226 31.74 -3.10 -4.70
N HIS A 227 31.35 -3.44 -3.47
CA HIS A 227 31.00 -4.81 -3.10
C HIS A 227 29.58 -4.88 -2.49
N PRO A 228 28.53 -5.16 -3.29
CA PRO A 228 27.15 -5.10 -2.83
C PRO A 228 26.83 -6.11 -1.71
N VAL A 229 27.46 -7.29 -1.71
CA VAL A 229 27.28 -8.29 -0.65
C VAL A 229 27.91 -7.83 0.67
N LEU A 230 29.05 -7.13 0.60
CA LEU A 230 29.67 -6.52 1.78
C LEU A 230 28.79 -5.39 2.32
N ALA A 231 28.28 -4.53 1.43
CA ALA A 231 27.34 -3.47 1.79
C ALA A 231 26.09 -4.04 2.46
N ARG A 232 25.51 -5.12 1.90
CA ARG A 232 24.38 -5.81 2.49
C ARG A 232 24.69 -6.41 3.84
N LEU A 233 25.87 -7.02 4.02
CA LEU A 233 26.31 -7.54 5.32
C LEU A 233 26.45 -6.42 6.36
N TYR A 234 27.04 -5.29 5.98
CA TYR A 234 27.18 -4.12 6.85
C TYR A 234 25.82 -3.61 7.32
N TRP A 235 24.87 -3.48 6.39
CA TRP A 235 23.48 -3.13 6.69
C TRP A 235 22.76 -4.16 7.59
N GLY A 236 22.96 -5.46 7.33
CA GLY A 236 22.40 -6.51 8.19
C GLY A 236 22.94 -6.41 9.62
N PHE A 237 24.24 -6.17 9.78
CA PHE A 237 24.89 -6.02 11.08
C PHE A 237 24.46 -4.76 11.84
N SER A 238 24.24 -3.64 11.14
CA SER A 238 23.81 -2.38 11.78
C SER A 238 22.43 -2.51 12.43
N ARG A 239 21.60 -3.46 11.98
CA ARG A 239 20.26 -3.73 12.52
C ARG A 239 20.23 -4.72 13.70
N LEU A 240 21.35 -5.37 14.02
CA LEU A 240 21.46 -6.25 15.18
C LEU A 240 21.65 -5.44 16.46
N ASP A 241 21.16 -5.93 17.59
CA ASP A 241 21.48 -5.32 18.88
C ASP A 241 22.99 -5.46 19.22
N PRO A 242 23.57 -4.57 20.04
CA PRO A 242 25.02 -4.52 20.27
C PRO A 242 25.64 -5.82 20.80
N GLU A 243 24.95 -6.56 21.67
CA GLU A 243 25.46 -7.80 22.26
C GLU A 243 25.50 -8.91 21.21
N THR A 244 24.39 -9.11 20.48
CA THR A 244 24.30 -10.07 19.39
C THR A 244 25.34 -9.79 18.32
N ARG A 245 25.46 -8.52 17.93
CA ARG A 245 26.39 -8.05 16.92
C ARG A 245 27.83 -8.36 17.29
N SER A 246 28.22 -8.05 18.53
CA SER A 246 29.56 -8.33 19.05
C SER A 246 29.82 -9.83 19.15
N SER A 247 28.84 -10.60 19.63
CA SER A 247 28.95 -12.05 19.73
C SER A 247 29.17 -12.70 18.37
N LEU A 248 28.40 -12.34 17.35
CA LEU A 248 28.54 -12.92 16.00
C LEU A 248 29.87 -12.57 15.35
N LYS A 249 30.35 -11.32 15.52
CA LYS A 249 31.66 -10.91 15.04
C LYS A 249 32.76 -11.77 15.66
N GLN A 250 32.70 -12.01 16.97
CA GLN A 250 33.72 -12.76 17.71
C GLN A 250 33.65 -14.28 17.47
N SER A 251 32.45 -14.85 17.45
CA SER A 251 32.27 -16.31 17.45
C SER A 251 32.21 -16.91 16.03
N VAL A 252 31.58 -16.23 15.08
CA VAL A 252 31.45 -16.68 13.68
C VAL A 252 32.48 -15.99 12.80
N GLY A 253 32.57 -14.66 12.89
CA GLY A 253 33.41 -13.82 12.04
C GLY A 253 32.73 -13.37 10.75
N LEU A 254 33.02 -12.12 10.35
CA LEU A 254 32.37 -11.46 9.20
C LEU A 254 32.58 -12.21 7.88
N ARG A 255 33.77 -12.79 7.66
CA ARG A 255 34.08 -13.55 6.44
C ARG A 255 33.18 -14.77 6.24
N LYS A 256 32.85 -15.48 7.32
CA LYS A 256 31.96 -16.65 7.26
C LYS A 256 30.49 -16.26 7.10
N LEU A 257 30.12 -15.04 7.54
CA LEU A 257 28.76 -14.51 7.41
C LEU A 257 28.51 -13.83 6.07
N LEU A 258 29.55 -13.45 5.33
CA LEU A 258 29.42 -12.78 4.02
C LEU A 258 28.52 -13.55 3.03
N PRO A 259 28.62 -14.88 2.87
CA PRO A 259 27.70 -15.63 2.00
C PRO A 259 26.25 -15.67 2.50
N LEU A 260 26.01 -15.34 3.77
CA LEU A 260 24.70 -15.32 4.44
C LEU A 260 24.18 -13.89 4.63
N ALA A 261 24.81 -12.90 3.99
CA ALA A 261 24.46 -11.49 4.14
C ALA A 261 22.98 -11.22 3.83
N ALA A 262 22.44 -11.91 2.82
CA ALA A 262 21.05 -11.77 2.42
C ALA A 262 20.06 -12.25 3.49
N ASP A 263 20.28 -13.45 4.01
CA ASP A 263 19.44 -14.03 5.06
C ASP A 263 19.57 -13.26 6.38
N LEU A 264 20.77 -12.77 6.71
CA LEU A 264 21.00 -11.96 7.91
C LEU A 264 20.31 -10.59 7.81
N ASP A 265 20.35 -9.93 6.65
CA ASP A 265 19.63 -8.68 6.40
C ASP A 265 18.11 -8.87 6.54
N PHE A 266 17.56 -9.91 5.90
CA PHE A 266 16.12 -10.14 5.95
C PHE A 266 15.64 -10.63 7.33
N TYR A 267 16.31 -11.62 7.91
CA TYR A 267 15.80 -12.41 9.04
C TYR A 267 16.66 -12.30 10.31
N GLY A 268 17.83 -11.67 10.24
CA GLY A 268 18.76 -11.55 11.37
C GLY A 268 18.30 -10.61 12.47
N SER A 269 17.43 -9.64 12.16
CA SER A 269 16.97 -8.63 13.13
C SER A 269 16.21 -9.18 14.35
N GLN A 270 15.81 -10.45 14.33
CA GLN A 270 15.14 -11.12 15.45
C GLN A 270 16.02 -12.18 16.13
N ILE A 271 17.24 -12.40 15.64
CA ILE A 271 18.22 -13.26 16.30
C ILE A 271 18.83 -12.45 17.45
N SER A 272 18.65 -12.93 18.68
CA SER A 272 19.23 -12.31 19.87
C SER A 272 20.17 -13.30 20.57
N ILE A 273 21.38 -12.87 20.93
CA ILE A 273 22.32 -13.65 21.73
C ILE A 273 22.48 -12.96 23.08
N ARG A 274 22.19 -13.70 24.17
CA ARG A 274 22.35 -13.23 25.55
C ARG A 274 23.18 -14.22 26.35
N GLY A 275 24.25 -13.74 26.98
CA GLY A 275 25.14 -14.60 27.77
C GLY A 275 25.71 -15.78 26.98
N GLY A 276 26.05 -15.55 25.70
CA GLY A 276 26.59 -16.60 24.81
C GLY A 276 25.57 -17.63 24.31
N ARG A 277 24.26 -17.37 24.49
CA ARG A 277 23.18 -18.27 24.07
C ARG A 277 22.21 -17.56 23.13
N VAL A 278 21.84 -18.21 22.02
CA VAL A 278 20.79 -17.74 21.12
C VAL A 278 19.45 -17.86 21.83
N GLN A 279 18.72 -16.75 21.93
CA GLN A 279 17.34 -16.74 22.42
C GLN A 279 16.43 -17.24 21.30
N VAL A 280 15.83 -18.40 21.51
CA VAL A 280 14.93 -19.02 20.53
C VAL A 280 13.47 -18.69 20.84
N PRO A 281 12.58 -18.59 19.83
CA PRO A 281 11.15 -18.52 20.07
C PRO A 281 10.71 -19.68 20.97
N GLY A 282 9.83 -19.38 21.93
CA GLY A 282 9.36 -20.33 22.94
C GLY A 282 10.25 -20.44 24.18
N GLY A 283 11.44 -19.83 24.17
CA GLY A 283 12.37 -19.81 25.30
C GLY A 283 13.11 -21.13 25.49
N THR A 284 13.60 -21.38 26.71
CA THR A 284 14.44 -22.52 27.05
C THR A 284 13.80 -23.87 26.75
N ASP A 285 12.49 -23.97 26.94
CA ASP A 285 11.73 -25.21 26.78
C ASP A 285 11.67 -25.66 25.31
N ALA A 286 11.86 -24.71 24.39
CA ALA A 286 11.88 -24.92 22.95
C ALA A 286 13.25 -25.30 22.38
N GLU A 287 14.33 -25.11 23.15
CA GLU A 287 15.70 -25.33 22.68
C GLU A 287 15.93 -26.74 22.10
N PRO A 288 15.41 -27.85 22.67
CA PRO A 288 15.60 -29.17 22.09
C PRO A 288 14.98 -29.29 20.69
N ALA A 289 13.80 -28.71 20.48
CA ALA A 289 13.10 -28.76 19.20
C ALA A 289 13.81 -27.88 18.15
N TRP A 290 14.27 -26.68 18.54
CA TRP A 290 15.11 -25.86 17.68
C TRP A 290 16.46 -26.49 17.36
N LYS A 291 17.05 -27.21 18.31
CA LYS A 291 18.29 -27.97 18.07
C LYS A 291 18.10 -29.06 17.03
N ASP A 292 17.00 -29.81 17.09
CA ASP A 292 16.65 -30.82 16.07
C ASP A 292 16.41 -30.16 14.70
N LEU A 293 15.66 -29.05 14.67
CA LEU A 293 15.36 -28.32 13.44
C LEU A 293 16.60 -27.66 12.82
N VAL A 294 17.47 -27.02 13.59
CA VAL A 294 18.66 -26.33 13.05
C VAL A 294 19.81 -27.33 12.83
N GLY A 295 19.87 -28.38 13.63
CA GLY A 295 21.00 -29.31 13.69
C GLY A 295 22.21 -28.75 14.44
N ALA A 296 22.02 -27.75 15.30
CA ALA A 296 23.05 -27.19 16.18
C ALA A 296 22.41 -26.71 17.50
N ASP A 297 23.21 -26.65 18.57
CA ASP A 297 22.73 -26.26 19.89
C ASP A 297 22.62 -24.72 20.01
N PRO A 298 21.50 -24.15 20.49
CA PRO A 298 21.37 -22.70 20.74
C PRO A 298 22.43 -22.13 21.69
N ARG A 299 23.06 -22.98 22.52
CA ARG A 299 24.20 -22.63 23.39
C ARG A 299 25.51 -22.45 22.65
N SER A 300 25.55 -22.74 21.35
CA SER A 300 26.70 -22.59 20.47
C SER A 300 26.36 -21.64 19.32
N PRO A 301 26.29 -20.30 19.55
CA PRO A 301 25.93 -19.35 18.51
C PRO A 301 26.79 -19.45 17.25
N GLN A 302 28.07 -19.81 17.39
CA GLN A 302 28.99 -19.99 16.27
C GLN A 302 28.55 -21.06 15.26
N GLU A 303 27.81 -22.07 15.70
CA GLU A 303 27.26 -23.13 14.83
C GLU A 303 25.79 -22.90 14.52
N PHE A 304 25.02 -22.46 15.52
CA PHE A 304 23.58 -22.31 15.41
C PHE A 304 23.18 -21.27 14.36
N VAL A 305 23.73 -20.06 14.43
CA VAL A 305 23.27 -18.95 13.57
C VAL A 305 23.60 -19.20 12.09
N PRO A 306 24.82 -19.62 11.71
CA PRO A 306 25.10 -19.93 10.30
C PRO A 306 24.24 -21.06 9.75
N ARG A 307 23.96 -22.10 10.56
CA ARG A 307 23.08 -23.21 10.13
C ARG A 307 21.63 -22.78 10.01
N LEU A 308 21.13 -21.96 10.93
CA LEU A 308 19.77 -21.40 10.87
C LEU A 308 19.57 -20.61 9.57
N LEU A 309 20.50 -19.72 9.25
CA LEU A 309 20.46 -18.87 8.05
C LEU A 309 20.61 -19.69 6.76
N ALA A 310 21.49 -20.69 6.73
CA ALA A 310 21.73 -21.49 5.53
C ALA A 310 20.68 -22.57 5.28
N LYS A 311 20.00 -23.05 6.34
CA LYS A 311 19.15 -24.24 6.26
C LYS A 311 17.96 -24.01 5.34
N ASP A 312 17.78 -24.98 4.45
CA ASP A 312 16.71 -24.96 3.45
C ASP A 312 16.69 -23.64 2.67
N ARG A 313 17.87 -23.13 2.29
CA ARG A 313 18.03 -21.88 1.51
C ARG A 313 17.36 -20.67 2.17
N GLY A 314 17.47 -20.58 3.49
CA GLY A 314 16.95 -19.47 4.31
C GLY A 314 15.52 -19.64 4.80
N TRP A 315 14.78 -20.67 4.36
CA TRP A 315 13.38 -20.86 4.77
C TRP A 315 13.24 -21.15 6.27
N LEU A 316 14.23 -21.78 6.92
CA LEU A 316 14.19 -21.94 8.38
C LEU A 316 14.39 -20.60 9.12
N ALA A 317 15.24 -19.72 8.59
CA ALA A 317 15.43 -18.38 9.14
C ALA A 317 14.15 -17.53 9.02
N ALA A 318 13.44 -17.62 7.89
CA ALA A 318 12.14 -16.95 7.71
C ALA A 318 11.10 -17.43 8.74
N TYR A 319 11.07 -18.74 9.02
CA TYR A 319 10.20 -19.31 10.05
C TYR A 319 10.56 -18.84 11.46
N PHE A 320 11.86 -18.85 11.79
CA PHE A 320 12.38 -18.33 13.05
C PHE A 320 12.05 -16.85 13.25
N ASP A 321 12.31 -16.00 12.26
CA ASP A 321 12.02 -14.56 12.31
C ASP A 321 10.52 -14.31 12.53
N SER A 322 9.66 -15.07 11.86
CA SER A 322 8.20 -14.91 11.98
C SER A 322 7.69 -15.30 13.36
N LEU A 323 8.19 -16.40 13.93
CA LEU A 323 7.87 -16.82 15.30
C LEU A 323 8.46 -15.88 16.37
N ALA A 324 9.64 -15.31 16.13
CA ALA A 324 10.27 -14.40 17.08
C ALA A 324 9.50 -13.06 17.21
N ARG A 325 8.74 -12.66 16.18
CA ARG A 325 7.95 -11.41 16.15
C ARG A 325 6.64 -11.45 16.93
N ILE A 326 6.08 -12.63 17.16
CA ILE A 326 4.86 -12.79 17.95
C ILE A 326 5.19 -12.84 19.45
N ASN A 327 4.21 -12.52 20.30
CA ASN A 327 4.42 -12.47 21.74
C ASN A 327 4.67 -13.88 22.33
N ARG A 328 5.24 -13.94 23.54
CA ARG A 328 5.64 -15.21 24.17
C ARG A 328 4.47 -16.18 24.39
N GLU A 329 3.27 -15.67 24.69
CA GLU A 329 2.07 -16.49 24.88
C GLU A 329 1.67 -17.20 23.57
N GLN A 330 1.64 -16.46 22.47
CA GLN A 330 1.37 -17.01 21.15
C GLN A 330 2.46 -17.99 20.72
N GLN A 331 3.74 -17.68 20.99
CA GLN A 331 4.86 -18.58 20.70
C GLN A 331 4.64 -19.96 21.31
N GLN A 332 4.19 -20.06 22.58
CA GLN A 332 3.98 -21.36 23.23
C GLN A 332 3.02 -22.26 22.43
N ARG A 333 1.98 -21.69 21.83
CA ARG A 333 0.98 -22.44 21.05
C ARG A 333 1.54 -23.13 19.80
N PHE A 334 2.62 -22.59 19.23
CA PHE A 334 3.29 -23.14 18.05
C PHE A 334 4.49 -24.02 18.40
N ILE A 335 4.93 -24.00 19.66
CA ILE A 335 6.24 -24.54 20.07
C ILE A 335 6.11 -25.75 21.01
N GLU A 336 4.88 -26.08 21.41
CA GLU A 336 4.54 -27.41 21.91
C GLU A 336 5.14 -28.51 21.01
N ALA A 337 5.79 -29.50 21.63
CA ALA A 337 6.91 -30.27 21.06
C ALA A 337 6.72 -30.85 19.65
N HIS A 338 5.49 -31.16 19.24
CA HIS A 338 5.20 -31.70 17.91
C HIS A 338 4.89 -30.63 16.85
N ARG A 339 4.34 -29.47 17.26
CA ARG A 339 3.84 -28.42 16.34
C ARG A 339 4.96 -27.70 15.62
N LEU A 340 6.05 -27.35 16.30
CA LEU A 340 7.16 -26.58 15.71
C LEU A 340 7.72 -27.27 14.46
N LYS A 341 8.02 -28.56 14.56
CA LYS A 341 8.57 -29.35 13.45
C LYS A 341 7.52 -29.68 12.39
N LEU A 342 6.29 -29.98 12.81
CA LEU A 342 5.17 -30.26 11.91
C LEU A 342 4.88 -29.06 11.00
N PHE A 343 4.64 -27.89 11.58
CA PHE A 343 4.32 -26.67 10.85
C PHE A 343 5.49 -26.17 10.02
N TYR A 344 6.73 -26.29 10.51
CA TYR A 344 7.90 -25.98 9.68
C TYR A 344 7.98 -26.90 8.45
N SER A 345 7.72 -28.20 8.61
CA SER A 345 7.78 -29.16 7.49
C SER A 345 6.73 -28.83 6.42
N ALA A 346 5.53 -28.41 6.84
CA ALA A 346 4.47 -27.97 5.96
C ALA A 346 4.81 -26.65 5.25
N PHE A 347 5.27 -25.64 6.01
CA PHE A 347 5.71 -24.35 5.48
C PHE A 347 6.86 -24.49 4.49
N ARG A 348 7.89 -25.28 4.84
CA ARG A 348 9.04 -25.56 3.97
C ARG A 348 8.58 -26.15 2.64
N GLY A 349 7.60 -27.06 2.66
CA GLY A 349 7.15 -27.77 1.47
C GLY A 349 8.27 -28.59 0.79
N SER A 350 8.01 -29.08 -0.42
CA SER A 350 8.98 -29.86 -1.19
C SER A 350 9.81 -29.03 -2.18
N ASP A 351 9.33 -27.84 -2.55
CA ASP A 351 9.97 -26.99 -3.55
C ASP A 351 10.95 -26.01 -2.91
N LEU A 352 12.25 -26.29 -3.04
CA LEU A 352 13.34 -25.41 -2.58
C LEU A 352 14.07 -24.74 -3.76
N SER A 353 13.38 -24.55 -4.89
CA SER A 353 13.97 -23.93 -6.09
C SER A 353 14.34 -22.46 -5.87
N SER A 354 13.60 -21.73 -5.02
CA SER A 354 13.81 -20.33 -4.67
C SER A 354 14.45 -20.14 -3.28
N ASP A 355 15.47 -19.27 -3.18
CA ASP A 355 16.01 -18.83 -1.88
C ASP A 355 15.07 -17.85 -1.18
N ALA A 356 14.95 -17.97 0.14
CA ALA A 356 14.05 -17.12 0.96
C ALA A 356 14.48 -15.64 1.00
N ALA A 357 15.75 -15.35 0.73
CA ALA A 357 16.36 -14.02 0.81
C ALA A 357 16.75 -13.43 -0.57
N ARG A 358 16.30 -14.07 -1.66
CA ARG A 358 16.58 -13.65 -3.06
C ARG A 358 15.82 -12.40 -3.52
N PRO A 359 14.51 -12.22 -3.22
CA PRO A 359 13.78 -11.06 -3.71
C PRO A 359 14.16 -9.78 -2.96
N ALA A 360 13.72 -8.62 -3.49
CA ALA A 360 13.86 -7.33 -2.79
C ALA A 360 12.93 -7.21 -1.57
N PHE A 361 11.91 -8.08 -1.49
CA PHE A 361 10.94 -8.13 -0.40
C PHE A 361 10.97 -9.50 0.29
N ARG A 362 10.49 -9.54 1.54
CA ARG A 362 10.33 -10.79 2.29
C ARG A 362 9.31 -11.68 1.59
N LEU A 363 9.66 -12.95 1.43
CA LEU A 363 8.73 -13.96 0.92
C LEU A 363 7.77 -14.45 2.01
N ALA A 364 6.66 -15.04 1.57
CA ALA A 364 5.63 -15.64 2.43
C ALA A 364 5.10 -14.69 3.54
N PRO A 365 4.65 -13.46 3.21
CA PRO A 365 4.06 -12.55 4.21
C PRO A 365 2.86 -13.16 4.93
N GLY A 366 2.17 -14.12 4.27
CA GLY A 366 1.07 -14.89 4.84
C GLY A 366 1.45 -15.66 6.12
N LEU A 367 2.72 -16.04 6.31
CA LEU A 367 3.17 -16.72 7.53
C LEU A 367 3.05 -15.80 8.74
N LEU A 368 3.56 -14.56 8.65
CA LEU A 368 3.47 -13.62 9.76
C LEU A 368 2.02 -13.22 10.03
N LEU A 369 1.20 -13.05 8.97
CA LEU A 369 -0.23 -12.80 9.12
C LEU A 369 -0.95 -13.96 9.82
N LEU A 370 -0.67 -15.20 9.44
CA LEU A 370 -1.23 -16.38 10.10
C LEU A 370 -0.84 -16.43 11.58
N LEU A 371 0.43 -16.28 11.90
CA LEU A 371 0.92 -16.34 13.29
C LEU A 371 0.33 -15.23 14.17
N THR A 372 0.11 -14.05 13.63
CA THR A 372 -0.41 -12.89 14.37
C THR A 372 -1.93 -12.88 14.49
N ARG A 373 -2.65 -13.42 13.51
CA ARG A 373 -4.13 -13.39 13.44
C ARG A 373 -4.81 -14.67 13.88
N LEU A 374 -4.08 -15.78 13.99
CA LEU A 374 -4.66 -17.04 14.45
C LEU A 374 -5.23 -16.90 15.86
N ARG A 375 -6.49 -17.27 16.02
CA ARG A 375 -7.17 -17.32 17.32
C ARG A 375 -7.20 -18.74 17.86
N TRP A 376 -7.18 -18.83 19.18
CA TRP A 376 -7.18 -20.07 19.93
C TRP A 376 -8.42 -20.12 20.83
N ASP A 377 -8.96 -21.31 21.06
CA ASP A 377 -10.01 -21.50 22.07
C ASP A 377 -9.42 -21.64 23.48
N SER A 378 -10.29 -21.82 24.47
CA SER A 378 -9.90 -21.98 25.88
C SER A 378 -9.03 -23.23 26.12
N ASP A 379 -9.15 -24.24 25.27
CA ASP A 379 -8.42 -25.50 25.37
C ASP A 379 -7.07 -25.45 24.65
N GLY A 380 -6.74 -24.32 24.02
CA GLY A 380 -5.49 -24.12 23.29
C GLY A 380 -5.48 -24.73 21.89
N GLN A 381 -6.67 -25.02 21.32
CA GLN A 381 -6.81 -25.47 19.95
C GLN A 381 -7.02 -24.28 19.00
N PRO A 382 -6.52 -24.36 17.75
CA PRO A 382 -6.83 -23.38 16.73
C PRO A 382 -8.33 -23.29 16.49
N LEU A 383 -8.88 -22.07 16.53
CA LEU A 383 -10.27 -21.85 16.13
C LEU A 383 -10.40 -22.01 14.61
N VAL A 384 -11.30 -22.90 14.19
CA VAL A 384 -11.56 -23.19 12.77
C VAL A 384 -12.88 -22.52 12.34
N PRO A 385 -12.86 -21.51 11.45
CA PRO A 385 -14.09 -20.88 10.97
C PRO A 385 -15.01 -21.92 10.32
N GLY A 386 -16.26 -22.03 10.78
CA GLY A 386 -17.24 -23.00 10.28
C GLY A 386 -16.99 -24.47 10.63
N GLY A 387 -15.89 -24.79 11.33
CA GLY A 387 -15.51 -26.16 11.66
C GLY A 387 -14.86 -26.93 10.51
N LEU A 388 -14.30 -28.10 10.83
CA LEU A 388 -13.46 -28.86 9.89
C LEU A 388 -14.18 -29.32 8.62
N ASP A 389 -15.46 -29.65 8.70
CA ASP A 389 -16.21 -30.16 7.55
C ASP A 389 -16.36 -29.12 6.43
N VAL A 390 -16.54 -27.84 6.80
CA VAL A 390 -16.53 -26.72 5.85
C VAL A 390 -15.20 -26.67 5.09
N TRP A 391 -14.07 -26.85 5.78
CA TRP A 391 -12.75 -26.80 5.17
C TRP A 391 -12.44 -28.01 4.29
N LYS A 392 -12.98 -29.19 4.61
CA LYS A 392 -12.91 -30.35 3.71
C LYS A 392 -13.57 -30.02 2.38
N ASP A 393 -14.74 -29.39 2.42
CA ASP A 393 -15.47 -29.00 1.23
C ASP A 393 -14.75 -27.88 0.46
N ILE A 394 -14.28 -26.83 1.14
CA ILE A 394 -13.52 -25.73 0.52
C ILE A 394 -12.28 -26.25 -0.21
N LEU A 395 -11.48 -27.09 0.44
CA LEU A 395 -10.26 -27.63 -0.16
C LEU A 395 -10.55 -28.59 -1.32
N SER A 396 -11.72 -29.24 -1.32
CA SER A 396 -12.13 -30.14 -2.41
C SER A 396 -12.55 -29.40 -3.70
N GLN A 397 -12.76 -28.09 -3.64
CA GLN A 397 -13.13 -27.29 -4.79
C GLN A 397 -12.03 -27.31 -5.88
N LYS A 398 -12.44 -27.10 -7.13
CA LYS A 398 -11.52 -27.10 -8.27
C LYS A 398 -10.46 -26.00 -8.08
N THR A 399 -9.20 -26.38 -8.26
CA THR A 399 -8.05 -25.48 -8.13
C THR A 399 -7.03 -25.80 -9.20
N ASP A 400 -6.35 -24.76 -9.72
CA ASP A 400 -5.22 -24.92 -10.63
C ASP A 400 -3.88 -25.11 -9.87
N SER A 401 -3.89 -24.97 -8.54
CA SER A 401 -2.71 -25.17 -7.70
C SER A 401 -2.53 -26.64 -7.35
N LYS A 402 -1.42 -27.23 -7.83
CA LYS A 402 -1.02 -28.60 -7.47
C LYS A 402 -0.88 -28.78 -5.95
N LEU A 403 -0.34 -27.78 -5.25
CA LEU A 403 -0.18 -27.83 -3.80
C LEU A 403 -1.53 -27.96 -3.09
N VAL A 404 -2.51 -27.14 -3.47
CA VAL A 404 -3.87 -27.20 -2.90
C VAL A 404 -4.51 -28.55 -3.23
N HIS A 405 -4.37 -29.04 -4.46
CA HIS A 405 -4.89 -30.34 -4.86
C HIS A 405 -4.30 -31.52 -4.04
N ASP A 406 -3.01 -31.50 -3.76
CA ASP A 406 -2.37 -32.56 -2.95
C ASP A 406 -2.80 -32.51 -1.48
N TRP A 407 -3.03 -31.31 -0.93
CA TRP A 407 -3.61 -31.14 0.41
C TRP A 407 -5.10 -31.51 0.46
N ALA A 408 -5.87 -31.24 -0.60
CA ALA A 408 -7.27 -31.61 -0.72
C ALA A 408 -7.47 -33.14 -0.61
N LYS A 409 -6.58 -33.94 -1.20
CA LYS A 409 -6.59 -35.41 -1.06
C LYS A 409 -6.43 -35.88 0.40
N ARG A 410 -5.68 -35.11 1.20
CA ARG A 410 -5.46 -35.40 2.63
C ARG A 410 -6.62 -34.88 3.49
N ALA A 411 -7.26 -33.79 3.05
CA ALA A 411 -8.31 -33.10 3.80
C ALA A 411 -9.48 -34.00 4.20
N ALA A 412 -9.82 -35.00 3.38
CA ALA A 412 -10.87 -35.98 3.71
C ALA A 412 -10.66 -36.71 5.06
N ARG A 413 -9.41 -36.79 5.54
CA ARG A 413 -9.05 -37.44 6.81
C ARG A 413 -8.88 -36.45 7.97
N PHE A 414 -9.15 -35.16 7.75
CA PHE A 414 -9.02 -34.17 8.80
C PHE A 414 -10.03 -34.43 9.91
N ASN A 415 -9.51 -34.67 11.11
CA ASN A 415 -10.26 -34.90 12.34
C ASN A 415 -9.74 -34.05 13.50
N HIS A 416 -8.71 -33.23 13.27
CA HIS A 416 -8.14 -32.33 14.27
C HIS A 416 -7.78 -30.96 13.66
N PRO A 417 -8.05 -29.82 14.35
CA PRO A 417 -7.72 -28.47 13.87
C PRO A 417 -6.27 -28.28 13.41
N ASP A 418 -5.31 -28.91 14.11
CA ASP A 418 -3.88 -28.84 13.74
C ASP A 418 -3.58 -29.34 12.34
N GLN A 419 -4.35 -30.29 11.78
CA GLN A 419 -4.15 -30.78 10.42
C GLN A 419 -4.57 -29.74 9.37
N LEU A 420 -5.61 -28.97 9.66
CA LEU A 420 -6.00 -27.84 8.82
C LEU A 420 -4.97 -26.72 8.94
N LEU A 421 -4.51 -26.43 10.16
CA LEU A 421 -3.49 -25.43 10.40
C LEU A 421 -2.17 -25.79 9.68
N GLU A 422 -1.77 -27.06 9.70
CA GLU A 422 -0.64 -27.57 8.92
C GLU A 422 -0.80 -27.25 7.42
N ALA A 423 -1.99 -27.43 6.85
CA ALA A 423 -2.27 -27.03 5.46
C ALA A 423 -2.13 -25.51 5.25
N MET A 424 -2.59 -24.68 6.21
CA MET A 424 -2.43 -23.22 6.14
C MET A 424 -0.96 -22.79 6.14
N PHE A 425 -0.10 -23.45 6.93
CA PHE A 425 1.35 -23.23 6.88
C PHE A 425 1.93 -23.55 5.49
N ALA A 426 1.49 -24.62 4.85
CA ALA A 426 1.91 -24.92 3.48
C ALA A 426 1.44 -23.86 2.47
N PHE A 427 0.22 -23.34 2.63
CA PHE A 427 -0.33 -22.31 1.75
C PHE A 427 0.29 -20.92 1.93
N CYS A 428 1.06 -20.68 3.00
CA CYS A 428 1.83 -19.45 3.17
C CYS A 428 2.83 -19.19 2.03
N ARG A 429 3.19 -20.23 1.27
CA ARG A 429 4.07 -20.14 0.10
C ARG A 429 3.34 -19.92 -1.23
N LEU A 430 2.02 -19.78 -1.23
CA LEU A 430 1.26 -19.45 -2.45
C LEU A 430 1.21 -17.94 -2.65
N GLU A 431 1.73 -17.47 -3.77
CA GLU A 431 1.69 -16.06 -4.19
C GLU A 431 0.39 -15.79 -4.97
N THR A 432 -0.75 -15.81 -4.27
CA THR A 432 -2.06 -15.52 -4.87
C THR A 432 -3.03 -14.94 -3.86
N ASP A 433 -3.87 -14.01 -4.31
CA ASP A 433 -4.85 -13.31 -3.48
C ASP A 433 -6.10 -14.16 -3.18
N VAL A 434 -6.27 -15.32 -3.84
CA VAL A 434 -7.44 -16.20 -3.71
C VAL A 434 -7.09 -17.58 -3.13
N SER A 435 -6.06 -17.64 -2.28
CA SER A 435 -5.61 -18.89 -1.66
C SER A 435 -6.54 -19.33 -0.51
N PRO A 436 -6.54 -20.63 -0.14
CA PRO A 436 -7.23 -21.10 1.06
C PRO A 436 -6.73 -20.42 2.36
N LEU A 437 -5.47 -19.99 2.41
CA LEU A 437 -4.96 -19.20 3.53
C LEU A 437 -5.68 -17.85 3.64
N ASN A 438 -5.88 -17.15 2.51
CA ASN A 438 -6.58 -15.88 2.52
C ASN A 438 -8.04 -16.06 2.92
N MET A 439 -8.71 -17.12 2.43
CA MET A 439 -10.04 -17.49 2.90
C MET A 439 -10.06 -17.72 4.43
N TYR A 440 -9.05 -18.42 4.96
CA TYR A 440 -8.98 -18.75 6.39
C TYR A 440 -8.85 -17.50 7.24
N LEU A 441 -7.96 -16.59 6.85
CA LEU A 441 -7.75 -15.32 7.52
C LEU A 441 -8.99 -14.42 7.42
N THR A 442 -9.59 -14.32 6.24
CA THR A 442 -10.82 -13.53 6.04
C THR A 442 -11.97 -14.08 6.88
N PHE A 443 -12.22 -15.39 6.87
CA PHE A 443 -13.32 -15.97 7.64
C PHE A 443 -13.09 -15.90 9.15
N SER A 444 -11.84 -16.02 9.58
CA SER A 444 -11.47 -15.78 10.99
C SER A 444 -11.74 -14.34 11.42
N GLU A 445 -11.51 -13.37 10.52
CA GLU A 445 -11.78 -11.95 10.77
C GLU A 445 -13.28 -11.65 10.75
N LEU A 446 -14.06 -12.26 9.84
CA LEU A 446 -15.53 -12.10 9.80
C LEU A 446 -16.20 -12.51 11.11
N ASP A 447 -15.70 -13.56 11.76
CA ASP A 447 -16.17 -14.05 13.05
C ASP A 447 -15.46 -13.38 14.24
N SER A 448 -14.47 -12.52 14.02
CA SER A 448 -13.60 -12.02 15.09
C SER A 448 -14.38 -11.18 16.10
N ASN A 449 -15.24 -10.31 15.57
CA ASN A 449 -16.05 -9.33 16.28
C ASN A 449 -17.50 -9.79 16.50
N ARG A 450 -17.84 -11.03 16.10
CA ARG A 450 -19.17 -11.62 16.32
C ARG A 450 -19.22 -12.38 17.65
N PRO A 451 -20.27 -12.18 18.47
CA PRO A 451 -20.52 -13.06 19.61
C PRO A 451 -20.61 -14.52 19.17
N LEU A 452 -20.23 -15.47 20.03
CA LEU A 452 -20.22 -16.90 19.70
C LEU A 452 -21.55 -17.41 19.13
N ALA A 453 -22.68 -16.95 19.67
CA ALA A 453 -24.02 -17.32 19.23
C ALA A 453 -24.42 -16.73 17.86
N HIS A 454 -23.66 -15.73 17.36
CA HIS A 454 -23.93 -15.00 16.12
C HIS A 454 -22.79 -15.14 15.09
N ARG A 455 -21.89 -16.10 15.28
CA ARG A 455 -20.91 -16.47 14.26
C ARG A 455 -21.59 -17.02 13.02
N LEU A 456 -20.93 -16.85 11.88
CA LEU A 456 -21.47 -17.26 10.59
C LEU A 456 -21.68 -18.77 10.53
N LYS A 457 -22.79 -19.16 9.91
CA LYS A 457 -23.11 -20.58 9.72
C LYS A 457 -22.19 -21.22 8.69
N PRO A 458 -21.95 -22.54 8.80
CA PRO A 458 -21.19 -23.32 7.82
C PRO A 458 -21.60 -23.04 6.36
N GLU A 459 -22.91 -22.96 6.09
CA GLU A 459 -23.45 -22.77 4.74
C GLU A 459 -23.08 -21.40 4.14
N THR A 460 -23.04 -20.36 5.00
CA THR A 460 -22.64 -19.00 4.61
C THR A 460 -21.16 -18.94 4.28
N LEU A 461 -20.30 -19.58 5.09
CA LEU A 461 -18.87 -19.66 4.82
C LEU A 461 -18.55 -20.44 3.54
N GLN A 462 -19.30 -21.52 3.27
CA GLN A 462 -19.20 -22.23 1.99
C GLN A 462 -19.64 -21.35 0.80
N LEU A 463 -20.70 -20.55 0.96
CA LEU A 463 -21.13 -19.59 -0.06
C LEU A 463 -20.04 -18.54 -0.33
N LEU A 464 -19.47 -17.96 0.72
CA LEU A 464 -18.36 -17.02 0.63
C LEU A 464 -17.14 -17.66 -0.06
N ALA A 465 -16.78 -18.89 0.29
CA ALA A 465 -15.66 -19.58 -0.35
C ALA A 465 -15.87 -19.80 -1.86
N ARG A 466 -17.07 -20.24 -2.27
CA ARG A 466 -17.42 -20.43 -3.70
C ARG A 466 -17.37 -19.13 -4.50
N LYS A 467 -17.60 -17.99 -3.83
CA LYS A 467 -17.68 -16.66 -4.42
C LYS A 467 -16.45 -15.79 -4.14
N PHE A 468 -15.42 -16.35 -3.51
CA PHE A 468 -14.26 -15.61 -3.01
C PHE A 468 -13.46 -14.95 -4.13
N ASP A 469 -13.22 -15.66 -5.24
CA ASP A 469 -12.48 -15.11 -6.38
C ASP A 469 -13.15 -13.83 -6.92
N GLU A 470 -14.47 -13.81 -6.98
CA GLU A 470 -15.22 -12.69 -7.52
C GLU A 470 -15.42 -11.55 -6.51
N PHE A 471 -15.66 -11.86 -5.24
CA PHE A 471 -16.18 -10.91 -4.25
C PHE A 471 -15.33 -10.71 -2.99
N ASN A 472 -14.14 -11.31 -2.86
CA ASN A 472 -13.39 -11.27 -1.59
C ASN A 472 -13.17 -9.85 -1.04
N GLU A 473 -12.94 -8.87 -1.89
CA GLU A 473 -12.71 -7.49 -1.48
C GLU A 473 -13.96 -6.83 -0.89
N GLN A 474 -15.14 -7.29 -1.28
CA GLN A 474 -16.42 -6.83 -0.73
C GLN A 474 -16.68 -7.42 0.66
N TYR A 475 -15.97 -8.49 1.07
CA TYR A 475 -16.21 -9.14 2.36
C TYR A 475 -15.77 -8.29 3.55
N LEU A 476 -14.93 -7.26 3.31
CA LEU A 476 -14.55 -6.28 4.31
C LEU A 476 -15.77 -5.60 4.96
N ILE A 477 -16.85 -5.41 4.21
CA ILE A 477 -18.11 -4.85 4.72
C ILE A 477 -18.65 -5.70 5.88
N PHE A 478 -18.55 -7.02 5.80
CA PHE A 478 -19.08 -7.93 6.81
C PHE A 478 -18.17 -8.10 8.03
N SER A 479 -16.89 -7.73 7.91
CA SER A 479 -15.96 -7.59 9.05
C SER A 479 -16.19 -6.27 9.78
N GLU A 480 -16.45 -5.20 9.03
CA GLU A 480 -16.72 -3.86 9.58
C GLU A 480 -18.08 -3.80 10.29
N PHE A 481 -19.10 -4.42 9.70
CA PHE A 481 -20.46 -4.47 10.27
C PHE A 481 -20.81 -5.91 10.69
N PRO A 482 -20.32 -6.39 11.85
CA PRO A 482 -20.55 -7.76 12.33
C PRO A 482 -22.02 -8.03 12.68
N ASP A 483 -22.85 -7.00 12.77
CA ASP A 483 -24.30 -7.12 12.99
C ASP A 483 -25.04 -7.61 11.72
N LEU A 484 -24.40 -7.58 10.54
CA LEU A 484 -24.96 -8.15 9.30
C LEU A 484 -24.90 -9.68 9.35
N ASP A 485 -26.06 -10.34 9.37
CA ASP A 485 -26.18 -11.79 9.55
C ASP A 485 -25.97 -12.62 8.27
N ASP A 486 -26.15 -13.94 8.39
CA ASP A 486 -26.07 -14.89 7.27
C ASP A 486 -27.00 -14.50 6.09
N ALA A 487 -28.21 -14.00 6.38
CA ALA A 487 -29.19 -13.64 5.36
C ALA A 487 -28.78 -12.36 4.62
N SER A 488 -28.21 -11.38 5.34
CA SER A 488 -27.63 -10.16 4.78
C SER A 488 -26.47 -10.45 3.82
N ILE A 489 -25.59 -11.38 4.19
CA ILE A 489 -24.47 -11.82 3.34
C ILE A 489 -25.00 -12.56 2.10
N ALA A 490 -25.90 -13.53 2.28
CA ALA A 490 -26.44 -14.32 1.18
C ALA A 490 -27.21 -13.44 0.17
N SER A 491 -28.04 -12.51 0.66
CA SER A 491 -28.79 -11.58 -0.18
C SER A 491 -27.87 -10.65 -0.97
N PHE A 492 -26.80 -10.12 -0.34
CA PHE A 492 -25.80 -9.33 -1.05
C PHE A 492 -25.16 -10.10 -2.21
N LEU A 493 -24.63 -11.30 -1.93
CA LEU A 493 -23.92 -12.08 -2.95
C LEU A 493 -24.84 -12.53 -4.08
N SER A 494 -26.08 -12.92 -3.76
CA SER A 494 -27.07 -13.32 -4.77
C SER A 494 -27.46 -12.15 -5.66
N THR A 495 -27.74 -10.97 -5.07
CA THR A 495 -28.13 -9.78 -5.81
C THR A 495 -26.98 -9.25 -6.66
N ALA A 496 -25.77 -9.15 -6.09
CA ALA A 496 -24.58 -8.68 -6.81
C ALA A 496 -24.23 -9.59 -8.01
N ASP A 497 -24.31 -10.92 -7.85
CA ASP A 497 -24.14 -11.89 -8.93
C ASP A 497 -25.23 -11.75 -10.01
N ALA A 498 -26.49 -11.58 -9.62
CA ALA A 498 -27.59 -11.38 -10.55
C ALA A 498 -27.43 -10.09 -11.38
N LEU A 499 -27.04 -8.99 -10.74
CA LEU A 499 -26.77 -7.72 -11.41
C LEU A 499 -25.60 -7.83 -12.40
N GLY A 500 -24.50 -8.50 -12.00
CA GLY A 500 -23.34 -8.75 -12.87
C GLY A 500 -23.67 -9.57 -14.13
N LYS A 501 -24.74 -10.38 -14.08
CA LYS A 501 -25.21 -11.25 -15.17
C LYS A 501 -26.26 -10.62 -16.08
N ILE A 502 -26.65 -9.37 -15.87
CA ILE A 502 -27.60 -8.67 -16.76
C ILE A 502 -26.99 -8.60 -18.19
N PRO A 503 -27.64 -9.17 -19.23
CA PRO A 503 -27.07 -9.21 -20.58
C PRO A 503 -26.99 -7.83 -21.25
N ASN A 504 -27.92 -6.93 -20.93
CA ASN A 504 -27.87 -5.57 -21.42
C ASN A 504 -26.81 -4.78 -20.64
N HIS A 505 -25.65 -4.61 -21.26
CA HIS A 505 -24.49 -3.91 -20.72
C HIS A 505 -24.81 -2.52 -20.14
N THR A 506 -25.65 -1.74 -20.82
CA THR A 506 -26.08 -0.42 -20.34
C THR A 506 -26.93 -0.52 -19.08
N LEU A 507 -27.90 -1.44 -19.05
CA LEU A 507 -28.71 -1.66 -17.85
C LEU A 507 -27.85 -2.20 -16.70
N ARG A 508 -26.92 -3.10 -17.00
CA ARG A 508 -25.95 -3.67 -16.04
C ARG A 508 -25.12 -2.58 -15.37
N GLY A 509 -24.45 -1.73 -16.16
CA GLY A 509 -23.61 -0.65 -15.62
C GLY A 509 -24.40 0.33 -14.75
N ASN A 510 -25.61 0.69 -15.18
CA ASN A 510 -26.50 1.53 -14.38
C ASN A 510 -26.96 0.83 -13.10
N ALA A 511 -27.29 -0.47 -13.17
CA ALA A 511 -27.76 -1.24 -12.03
C ALA A 511 -26.66 -1.41 -10.98
N MET A 512 -25.46 -1.80 -11.41
CA MET A 512 -24.29 -1.94 -10.54
C MET A 512 -23.91 -0.60 -9.91
N GLY A 513 -23.88 0.49 -10.69
CA GLY A 513 -23.57 1.82 -10.14
C GLY A 513 -24.59 2.32 -9.12
N THR A 514 -25.89 2.14 -9.40
CA THR A 514 -26.97 2.53 -8.48
C THR A 514 -26.94 1.69 -7.19
N PHE A 515 -26.69 0.39 -7.32
CA PHE A 515 -26.59 -0.55 -6.21
C PHE A 515 -25.39 -0.23 -5.32
N GLN A 516 -24.18 -0.13 -5.89
CA GLN A 516 -22.96 0.20 -5.15
C GLN A 516 -23.05 1.57 -4.49
N ALA A 517 -23.60 2.58 -5.18
CA ALA A 517 -23.81 3.90 -4.59
C ALA A 517 -24.80 3.87 -3.42
N SER A 518 -25.87 3.08 -3.51
CA SER A 518 -26.83 2.90 -2.40
C SER A 518 -26.17 2.26 -1.18
N LEU A 519 -25.39 1.20 -1.39
CA LEU A 519 -24.64 0.54 -0.31
C LEU A 519 -23.58 1.47 0.28
N GLY A 520 -22.92 2.28 -0.55
CA GLY A 520 -21.94 3.28 -0.10
C GLY A 520 -22.58 4.34 0.80
N LEU A 521 -23.75 4.88 0.42
CA LEU A 521 -24.51 5.81 1.27
C LEU A 521 -24.91 5.14 2.59
N TRP A 522 -25.39 3.90 2.55
CA TRP A 522 -25.70 3.14 3.77
C TRP A 522 -24.46 2.99 4.68
N GLN A 523 -23.30 2.63 4.11
CA GLN A 523 -22.06 2.48 4.87
C GLN A 523 -21.60 3.80 5.50
N ILE A 524 -21.74 4.93 4.78
CA ILE A 524 -21.42 6.26 5.31
C ILE A 524 -22.26 6.54 6.57
N LEU A 525 -23.58 6.36 6.48
CA LEU A 525 -24.46 6.66 7.61
C LEU A 525 -24.25 5.68 8.78
N ALA A 526 -23.95 4.41 8.48
CA ALA A 526 -23.59 3.42 9.50
C ALA A 526 -22.28 3.79 10.24
N ARG A 527 -21.23 4.18 9.51
CA ARG A 527 -19.95 4.65 10.10
C ARG A 527 -20.10 5.91 10.93
N GLN A 528 -21.03 6.79 10.55
CA GLN A 528 -21.36 8.02 11.28
C GLN A 528 -22.30 7.78 12.47
N GLU A 529 -22.69 6.53 12.75
CA GLU A 529 -23.65 6.15 13.79
C GLU A 529 -25.03 6.82 13.64
N GLN A 530 -25.38 7.24 12.41
CA GLN A 530 -26.68 7.82 12.09
C GLN A 530 -27.75 6.76 11.81
N LEU A 531 -27.33 5.51 11.60
CA LEU A 531 -28.21 4.34 11.60
C LEU A 531 -28.12 3.66 12.97
N PRO A 532 -29.24 3.47 13.69
CA PRO A 532 -29.23 2.70 14.94
C PRO A 532 -28.67 1.30 14.72
N ARG A 533 -27.87 0.81 15.69
CA ARG A 533 -27.16 -0.46 15.55
C ARG A 533 -28.10 -1.65 15.33
N GLU A 534 -29.23 -1.65 16.04
CA GLU A 534 -30.31 -2.62 15.93
C GLU A 534 -30.98 -2.64 14.54
N ASP A 535 -30.90 -1.52 13.80
CA ASP A 535 -31.50 -1.38 12.47
C ASP A 535 -30.51 -1.66 11.34
N LEU A 536 -29.22 -1.84 11.61
CA LEU A 536 -28.19 -2.08 10.58
C LEU A 536 -28.54 -3.29 9.71
N ASN A 537 -28.78 -4.44 10.31
CA ASN A 537 -29.09 -5.68 9.58
C ASN A 537 -30.39 -5.55 8.77
N ARG A 538 -31.44 -4.99 9.37
CA ARG A 538 -32.75 -4.82 8.72
C ARG A 538 -32.69 -3.82 7.56
N SER A 539 -32.06 -2.67 7.77
CA SER A 539 -31.96 -1.62 6.75
C SER A 539 -31.09 -2.07 5.58
N TRP A 540 -29.98 -2.79 5.83
CA TRP A 540 -29.15 -3.41 4.80
C TRP A 540 -29.95 -4.38 3.92
N GLN A 541 -30.70 -5.31 4.52
CA GLN A 541 -31.53 -6.25 3.77
C GLN A 541 -32.60 -5.53 2.95
N ALA A 542 -33.24 -4.50 3.49
CA ALA A 542 -34.25 -3.73 2.79
C ALA A 542 -33.69 -2.93 1.60
N VAL A 543 -32.49 -2.37 1.73
CA VAL A 543 -31.74 -1.70 0.65
C VAL A 543 -31.47 -2.67 -0.50
N ILE A 544 -30.94 -3.86 -0.20
CA ILE A 544 -30.60 -4.87 -1.23
C ILE A 544 -31.85 -5.41 -1.90
N LYS A 545 -32.90 -5.69 -1.13
CA LYS A 545 -34.16 -6.28 -1.62
C LYS A 545 -34.78 -5.47 -2.77
N ALA A 546 -34.57 -4.16 -2.80
CA ALA A 546 -35.04 -3.30 -3.90
C ALA A 546 -34.49 -3.73 -5.27
N PHE A 547 -33.33 -4.40 -5.33
CA PHE A 547 -32.64 -4.75 -6.57
C PHE A 547 -32.86 -6.20 -7.04
N GLU A 548 -33.56 -7.05 -6.28
CA GLU A 548 -33.75 -8.48 -6.60
C GLU A 548 -34.48 -8.73 -7.94
N LYS A 549 -35.25 -7.75 -8.46
CA LYS A 549 -36.11 -7.90 -9.64
C LYS A 549 -35.93 -6.80 -10.68
N VAL A 550 -34.70 -6.39 -10.95
CA VAL A 550 -34.40 -5.36 -11.96
C VAL A 550 -34.19 -5.98 -13.34
N ASN A 551 -35.14 -5.77 -14.25
CA ASN A 551 -35.05 -6.21 -15.65
C ASN A 551 -35.20 -5.08 -16.67
N THR A 552 -35.71 -3.92 -16.25
CA THR A 552 -35.89 -2.74 -17.11
C THR A 552 -35.31 -1.48 -16.46
N PRO A 553 -35.00 -0.43 -17.23
CA PRO A 553 -34.57 0.85 -16.67
C PRO A 553 -35.59 1.44 -15.70
N ALA A 554 -36.89 1.40 -16.02
CA ALA A 554 -37.93 1.92 -15.13
C ALA A 554 -37.96 1.19 -13.77
N GLN A 555 -37.80 -0.13 -13.77
CA GLN A 555 -37.67 -0.92 -12.53
C GLN A 555 -36.40 -0.56 -11.76
N LEU A 556 -35.29 -0.29 -12.45
CA LEU A 556 -34.05 0.13 -11.81
C LEU A 556 -34.18 1.53 -11.17
N PHE A 557 -34.85 2.48 -11.83
CA PHE A 557 -35.14 3.78 -11.24
C PHE A 557 -35.93 3.63 -9.93
N ASP A 558 -36.97 2.79 -9.94
CA ASP A 558 -37.79 2.51 -8.76
C ASP A 558 -36.99 1.82 -7.65
N ALA A 559 -36.13 0.86 -8.01
CA ALA A 559 -35.21 0.21 -7.08
C ALA A 559 -34.26 1.23 -6.41
N GLY A 560 -33.62 2.10 -7.21
CA GLY A 560 -32.71 3.14 -6.71
C GLY A 560 -33.40 4.13 -5.77
N ARG A 561 -34.59 4.61 -6.15
CA ARG A 561 -35.39 5.52 -5.31
C ARG A 561 -35.83 4.85 -4.00
N SER A 562 -36.35 3.62 -4.07
CA SER A 562 -36.80 2.87 -2.89
C SER A 562 -35.64 2.53 -1.94
N SER A 563 -34.49 2.19 -2.50
CA SER A 563 -33.26 1.93 -1.77
C SER A 563 -32.79 3.17 -1.01
N LEU A 564 -32.67 4.32 -1.69
CA LEU A 564 -32.31 5.58 -1.04
C LEU A 564 -33.31 5.94 0.07
N ALA A 565 -34.62 5.86 -0.22
CA ALA A 565 -35.65 6.13 0.78
C ALA A 565 -35.49 5.25 2.02
N THR A 566 -35.16 3.96 1.85
CA THR A 566 -34.90 3.04 2.96
C THR A 566 -33.73 3.50 3.83
N VAL A 567 -32.62 3.93 3.23
CA VAL A 567 -31.46 4.47 3.97
C VAL A 567 -31.85 5.71 4.77
N ILE A 568 -32.56 6.65 4.15
CA ILE A 568 -32.93 7.93 4.75
C ILE A 568 -33.97 7.74 5.86
N HIS A 569 -34.93 6.83 5.68
CA HIS A 569 -35.89 6.46 6.73
C HIS A 569 -35.23 5.75 7.91
N ALA A 570 -34.23 4.89 7.66
CA ALA A 570 -33.46 4.25 8.73
C ALA A 570 -32.64 5.26 9.55
N ALA A 571 -32.24 6.38 8.93
CA ALA A 571 -31.63 7.53 9.63
C ALA A 571 -32.65 8.44 10.37
N GLY A 572 -33.92 8.01 10.48
CA GLY A 572 -34.97 8.71 11.21
C GLY A 572 -35.60 9.89 10.46
N LYS A 573 -35.37 10.02 9.14
CA LYS A 573 -35.93 11.10 8.32
C LYS A 573 -37.15 10.64 7.54
N THR A 574 -38.18 11.48 7.45
CA THR A 574 -39.43 11.14 6.74
C THR A 574 -39.46 11.64 5.30
N THR A 575 -38.63 12.62 4.96
CA THR A 575 -38.58 13.24 3.64
C THR A 575 -37.26 12.90 2.95
N VAL A 576 -37.34 12.52 1.68
CA VAL A 576 -36.18 12.22 0.84
C VAL A 576 -35.99 13.38 -0.13
N SER A 577 -35.15 14.34 0.24
CA SER A 577 -34.73 15.47 -0.61
C SER A 577 -33.21 15.50 -0.74
N GLN A 578 -32.68 16.19 -1.76
CA GLN A 578 -31.23 16.28 -1.94
C GLN A 578 -30.54 16.96 -0.76
N ASP A 579 -31.12 18.05 -0.25
CA ASP A 579 -30.58 18.77 0.90
C ASP A 579 -30.54 17.90 2.15
N GLU A 580 -31.58 17.10 2.42
CA GLU A 580 -31.59 16.22 3.60
C GLU A 580 -30.52 15.13 3.49
N VAL A 581 -30.29 14.59 2.29
CA VAL A 581 -29.22 13.61 2.06
C VAL A 581 -27.84 14.25 2.29
N MET A 582 -27.62 15.47 1.78
CA MET A 582 -26.36 16.21 2.00
C MET A 582 -26.13 16.55 3.48
N GLU A 583 -27.20 16.89 4.21
CA GLU A 583 -27.15 17.14 5.65
C GLU A 583 -26.79 15.88 6.44
N LEU A 584 -27.31 14.71 6.05
CA LEU A 584 -26.91 13.44 6.66
C LEU A 584 -25.44 13.14 6.39
N LEU A 585 -25.00 13.25 5.12
CA LEU A 585 -23.62 12.99 4.73
C LEU A 585 -22.60 13.91 5.43
N ALA A 586 -22.99 15.13 5.81
CA ALA A 586 -22.14 16.03 6.57
C ALA A 586 -21.88 15.59 8.02
N GLY A 587 -22.56 14.55 8.49
CA GLY A 587 -22.40 13.96 9.81
C GLY A 587 -23.48 14.36 10.82
N PRO A 588 -23.45 13.79 12.04
CA PRO A 588 -24.45 14.07 13.07
C PRO A 588 -24.33 15.51 13.57
N ARG A 589 -25.48 16.20 13.70
CA ARG A 589 -25.54 17.59 14.16
C ARG A 589 -24.98 17.73 15.57
N GLN A 590 -23.97 18.56 15.70
CA GLN A 590 -23.37 18.90 16.98
C GLN A 590 -24.06 20.12 17.62
N PRO A 591 -24.23 20.16 18.95
CA PRO A 591 -24.90 21.26 19.62
C PRO A 591 -24.04 22.53 19.68
N ASP A 592 -22.71 22.41 19.65
CA ASP A 592 -21.79 23.52 19.82
C ASP A 592 -21.61 24.35 18.52
N PRO A 593 -21.30 25.66 18.62
CA PRO A 593 -21.19 26.53 17.44
C PRO A 593 -20.13 26.09 16.43
N LYS A 594 -19.01 25.53 16.90
CA LYS A 594 -17.91 25.09 16.02
C LYS A 594 -18.30 23.84 15.25
N GLY A 595 -18.94 22.88 15.92
CA GLY A 595 -19.51 21.69 15.31
C GLY A 595 -20.55 22.03 14.23
N LYS A 596 -21.44 23.00 14.49
CA LYS A 596 -22.38 23.52 13.47
C LYS A 596 -21.66 24.12 12.27
N GLN A 597 -20.63 24.94 12.49
CA GLN A 597 -19.84 25.54 11.41
C GLN A 597 -19.13 24.48 10.55
N VAL A 598 -18.57 23.44 11.18
CA VAL A 598 -17.93 22.32 10.47
C VAL A 598 -18.95 21.55 9.65
N HIS A 599 -20.09 21.19 10.24
CA HIS A 599 -21.20 20.52 9.55
C HIS A 599 -21.63 21.29 8.29
N GLU A 600 -21.90 22.59 8.44
CA GLU A 600 -22.27 23.43 7.30
C GLU A 600 -21.16 23.53 6.25
N ALA A 601 -19.89 23.57 6.66
CA ALA A 601 -18.76 23.60 5.73
C ALA A 601 -18.67 22.30 4.92
N VAL A 602 -18.88 21.15 5.54
CA VAL A 602 -18.91 19.85 4.86
C VAL A 602 -20.10 19.76 3.92
N ALA A 603 -21.32 20.11 4.37
CA ALA A 603 -22.51 20.12 3.52
C ALA A 603 -22.36 21.06 2.31
N ARG A 604 -21.76 22.25 2.49
CA ARG A 604 -21.41 23.16 1.39
C ARG A 604 -20.37 22.56 0.45
N GLY A 605 -19.37 21.85 0.98
CA GLY A 605 -18.36 21.15 0.20
C GLY A 605 -18.99 20.10 -0.73
N ILE A 606 -19.88 19.26 -0.18
CA ILE A 606 -20.61 18.23 -0.93
C ILE A 606 -21.45 18.88 -2.04
N ARG A 607 -22.24 19.91 -1.70
CA ARG A 607 -23.05 20.65 -2.68
C ARG A 607 -22.20 21.23 -3.81
N SER A 608 -21.07 21.82 -3.48
CA SER A 608 -20.13 22.36 -4.47
C SER A 608 -19.60 21.31 -5.44
N VAL A 609 -19.37 20.06 -5.00
CA VAL A 609 -18.96 18.97 -5.90
C VAL A 609 -20.12 18.56 -6.82
N MET A 610 -21.33 18.42 -6.27
CA MET A 610 -22.53 18.09 -7.06
C MET A 610 -22.79 19.13 -8.16
N ASP A 611 -22.66 20.42 -7.83
CA ASP A 611 -22.81 21.54 -8.76
C ASP A 611 -21.70 21.53 -9.82
N ALA A 612 -20.44 21.32 -9.42
CA ALA A 612 -19.32 21.25 -10.36
C ALA A 612 -19.44 20.08 -11.34
N GLN A 613 -20.01 18.97 -10.88
CA GLN A 613 -20.36 17.81 -11.70
C GLN A 613 -21.65 18.03 -12.51
N ARG A 614 -22.40 19.13 -12.31
CA ARG A 614 -23.70 19.39 -12.97
C ARG A 614 -24.65 18.19 -12.88
N LEU A 615 -24.77 17.61 -11.69
CA LEU A 615 -25.63 16.45 -11.46
C LEU A 615 -27.07 16.93 -11.23
N ILE A 616 -28.03 16.22 -11.82
CA ILE A 616 -29.45 16.57 -11.69
C ILE A 616 -29.91 16.30 -10.26
N SER A 617 -30.67 17.24 -9.69
CA SER A 617 -31.08 17.09 -8.29
C SER A 617 -32.01 15.89 -8.07
N LEU A 618 -31.92 15.25 -6.90
CA LEU A 618 -32.87 14.19 -6.50
C LEU A 618 -34.32 14.67 -6.53
N ASP A 619 -34.56 15.92 -6.11
CA ASP A 619 -35.89 16.53 -6.09
C ASP A 619 -36.47 16.67 -7.51
N THR A 620 -35.66 17.08 -8.48
CA THR A 620 -36.03 17.14 -9.91
C THR A 620 -36.36 15.75 -10.45
N LEU A 621 -35.51 14.76 -10.20
CA LEU A 621 -35.68 13.39 -10.70
C LEU A 621 -36.95 12.73 -10.13
N PHE A 622 -37.19 12.87 -8.82
CA PHE A 622 -38.36 12.31 -8.17
C PHE A 622 -39.64 13.06 -8.55
N GLY A 623 -39.59 14.39 -8.65
CA GLY A 623 -40.69 15.21 -9.15
C GLY A 623 -41.11 14.84 -10.58
N LEU A 624 -40.15 14.62 -11.48
CA LEU A 624 -40.42 14.14 -12.84
C LEU A 624 -41.06 12.76 -12.84
N ALA A 625 -40.53 11.82 -12.06
CA ALA A 625 -41.07 10.46 -12.00
C ALA A 625 -42.51 10.43 -11.45
N ASP A 626 -42.79 11.19 -10.39
CA ASP A 626 -44.14 11.32 -9.82
C ASP A 626 -45.10 12.01 -10.78
N GLY A 627 -44.63 13.07 -11.45
CA GLY A 627 -45.35 13.75 -12.50
C GLY A 627 -45.73 12.82 -13.66
N LEU A 628 -44.80 12.05 -14.19
CA LEU A 628 -45.05 11.09 -15.27
C LEU A 628 -46.09 10.04 -14.86
N ASN A 629 -46.05 9.57 -13.62
CA ASN A 629 -47.07 8.68 -13.06
C ASN A 629 -48.45 9.35 -12.95
N GLN A 630 -48.51 10.64 -12.60
CA GLN A 630 -49.76 11.40 -12.54
C GLN A 630 -50.34 11.65 -13.94
N VAL A 631 -49.48 11.91 -14.93
CA VAL A 631 -49.88 12.01 -16.35
C VAL A 631 -50.45 10.69 -16.84
N ALA A 632 -49.82 9.55 -16.51
CA ALA A 632 -50.32 8.22 -16.86
C ALA A 632 -51.69 7.91 -16.25
N LYS A 633 -51.98 8.47 -15.07
CA LYS A 633 -53.29 8.39 -14.39
C LYS A 633 -54.30 9.44 -14.86
N GLY A 634 -53.93 10.34 -15.77
CA GLY A 634 -54.77 11.44 -16.23
C GLY A 634 -55.00 12.55 -15.19
N ALA A 635 -54.24 12.56 -14.09
CA ALA A 635 -54.40 13.51 -12.99
C ALA A 635 -53.72 14.87 -13.26
N VAL A 636 -52.69 14.90 -14.12
CA VAL A 636 -51.93 16.10 -14.47
C VAL A 636 -51.66 16.12 -15.98
N ALA A 637 -51.68 17.31 -16.59
CA ALA A 637 -51.31 17.48 -18.00
C ALA A 637 -49.78 17.43 -18.17
N GLY A 638 -49.28 16.69 -19.17
CA GLY A 638 -47.83 16.54 -19.41
C GLY A 638 -47.06 17.86 -19.52
N LYS A 639 -47.69 18.92 -20.05
CA LYS A 639 -47.10 20.26 -20.14
C LYS A 639 -46.66 20.85 -18.81
N ALA A 640 -47.25 20.42 -17.68
CA ALA A 640 -46.86 20.87 -16.35
C ALA A 640 -45.44 20.42 -15.95
N LEU A 641 -44.90 19.37 -16.59
CA LEU A 641 -43.58 18.84 -16.31
C LEU A 641 -42.47 19.45 -17.17
N LEU A 642 -42.80 20.35 -18.10
CA LEU A 642 -41.83 20.97 -19.01
C LEU A 642 -40.69 21.72 -18.29
N PRO A 643 -40.93 22.46 -17.18
CA PRO A 643 -39.84 23.12 -16.44
C PRO A 643 -38.81 22.11 -15.92
N LEU A 644 -39.27 21.07 -15.20
CA LEU A 644 -38.39 20.03 -14.66
C LEU A 644 -37.69 19.24 -15.77
N ALA A 645 -38.36 18.98 -16.89
CA ALA A 645 -37.76 18.28 -18.03
C ALA A 645 -36.63 19.11 -18.69
N GLY A 646 -36.70 20.44 -18.61
CA GLY A 646 -35.66 21.33 -19.10
C GLY A 646 -34.35 21.24 -18.31
N GLU A 647 -34.43 20.95 -17.00
CA GLU A 647 -33.26 20.79 -16.13
C GLU A 647 -32.40 19.58 -16.52
N LEU A 648 -32.96 18.57 -17.19
CA LEU A 648 -32.20 17.43 -17.72
C LEU A 648 -31.13 17.82 -18.77
N GLN A 649 -31.22 19.03 -19.35
CA GLN A 649 -30.32 19.52 -20.40
C GLN A 649 -29.14 20.36 -19.86
N GLU A 650 -28.88 20.37 -18.55
CA GLU A 650 -27.90 21.27 -17.92
C GLU A 650 -26.41 21.02 -18.27
N PHE A 651 -26.07 19.88 -18.90
CA PHE A 651 -24.68 19.57 -19.27
C PHE A 651 -24.47 19.45 -20.79
N GLN A 652 -23.32 19.95 -21.26
CA GLN A 652 -22.87 19.83 -22.65
C GLN A 652 -21.56 19.06 -22.68
N MET A 653 -21.38 18.17 -23.66
CA MET A 653 -20.09 17.52 -23.89
C MET A 653 -19.05 18.52 -24.39
N PRO A 654 -17.77 18.40 -23.99
CA PRO A 654 -16.68 19.04 -24.71
C PRO A 654 -16.77 18.69 -26.19
N GLN A 655 -16.56 19.67 -27.09
CA GLN A 655 -16.50 19.36 -28.51
C GLN A 655 -15.39 18.35 -28.77
N PRO A 656 -15.70 17.20 -29.39
CA PRO A 656 -14.70 16.18 -29.65
C PRO A 656 -13.68 16.74 -30.66
N ILE A 657 -12.40 16.73 -30.27
CA ILE A 657 -11.29 17.23 -31.10
C ILE A 657 -11.08 16.35 -32.35
N PHE A 658 -11.54 15.09 -32.31
CA PHE A 658 -11.41 14.11 -33.39
C PHE A 658 -12.75 13.75 -34.02
N THR A 659 -12.74 13.47 -35.32
CA THR A 659 -13.89 12.88 -36.05
C THR A 659 -14.11 11.41 -35.64
N SER A 660 -15.30 10.86 -35.90
CA SER A 660 -15.65 9.48 -35.53
C SER A 660 -14.72 8.42 -36.15
N SER A 661 -14.23 8.67 -37.37
CA SER A 661 -13.26 7.82 -38.07
C SER A 661 -11.87 7.89 -37.42
N GLU A 662 -11.36 9.09 -37.12
CA GLU A 662 -10.08 9.28 -36.44
C GLU A 662 -10.08 8.67 -35.03
N ARG A 663 -11.22 8.72 -34.33
CA ARG A 663 -11.41 8.08 -33.02
C ARG A 663 -11.25 6.57 -33.06
N THR A 664 -11.78 5.92 -34.11
CA THR A 664 -11.72 4.46 -34.27
C THR A 664 -10.30 4.00 -34.59
N GLU A 665 -9.52 4.85 -35.27
CA GLU A 665 -8.17 4.54 -35.75
C GLU A 665 -7.06 4.86 -34.71
N TRP A 666 -7.23 5.91 -33.90
CA TRP A 666 -6.23 6.35 -32.91
C TRP A 666 -6.50 5.87 -31.48
N ALA A 667 -7.76 5.54 -31.16
CA ALA A 667 -8.18 5.08 -29.84
C ALA A 667 -9.16 3.92 -29.98
N ALA A 668 -8.64 2.72 -30.27
CA ALA A 668 -9.40 1.48 -30.16
C ALA A 668 -9.79 1.23 -28.68
N GLY A 669 -10.82 1.94 -28.18
CA GLY A 669 -11.41 1.66 -26.87
C GLY A 669 -12.18 2.78 -26.16
N LEU A 670 -11.77 4.05 -26.20
CA LEU A 670 -12.12 4.96 -25.08
C LEU A 670 -12.28 6.42 -25.50
N TYR A 671 -13.50 6.85 -25.82
CA TYR A 671 -13.85 8.28 -25.71
C TYR A 671 -15.35 8.54 -25.43
N ASN A 672 -16.25 7.64 -25.84
CA ASN A 672 -17.69 7.76 -25.56
C ASN A 672 -18.17 6.62 -24.67
N ASN A 673 -18.48 6.91 -23.40
CA ASN A 673 -19.26 6.01 -22.58
C ASN A 673 -20.72 6.08 -23.07
N ARG A 674 -21.28 4.95 -23.55
CA ARG A 674 -22.67 4.83 -24.00
C ARG A 674 -23.67 5.36 -22.96
N HIS A 675 -23.29 5.35 -21.69
CA HIS A 675 -24.00 6.00 -20.58
C HIS A 675 -24.20 7.51 -20.78
N THR A 676 -23.13 8.25 -21.10
CA THR A 676 -23.19 9.70 -21.31
C THR A 676 -23.98 10.07 -22.55
N GLU A 677 -23.91 9.24 -23.61
CA GLU A 677 -24.73 9.43 -24.81
C GLU A 677 -26.23 9.33 -24.51
N LEU A 678 -26.66 8.39 -23.66
CA LEU A 678 -28.08 8.25 -23.30
C LEU A 678 -28.63 9.51 -22.62
N GLN A 679 -27.86 10.10 -21.71
CA GLN A 679 -28.27 11.33 -21.04
C GLN A 679 -28.39 12.51 -22.01
N LEU A 680 -27.44 12.67 -22.92
CA LEU A 680 -27.47 13.76 -23.92
C LEU A 680 -28.67 13.68 -24.87
N HIS A 681 -29.12 12.47 -25.19
CA HIS A 681 -30.24 12.25 -26.10
C HIS A 681 -31.60 12.19 -25.39
N THR A 682 -31.62 12.32 -24.06
CA THR A 682 -32.87 12.33 -23.30
C THR A 682 -33.60 13.66 -23.51
N ASP A 683 -34.70 13.62 -24.28
CA ASP A 683 -35.60 14.76 -24.48
C ASP A 683 -37.06 14.33 -24.28
N LEU A 684 -37.60 14.67 -23.11
CA LEU A 684 -38.99 14.38 -22.76
C LEU A 684 -39.98 15.40 -23.35
N THR A 685 -39.50 16.49 -23.97
CA THR A 685 -40.33 17.63 -24.39
C THR A 685 -41.40 17.24 -25.40
N LYS A 686 -41.05 16.42 -26.40
CA LYS A 686 -41.99 15.97 -27.45
C LYS A 686 -43.12 15.13 -26.85
N LEU A 687 -42.75 14.23 -25.95
CA LEU A 687 -43.67 13.33 -25.25
C LEU A 687 -44.63 14.13 -24.36
N LEU A 688 -44.12 15.09 -23.58
CA LEU A 688 -44.92 15.91 -22.66
C LEU A 688 -45.87 16.90 -23.36
N LYS A 689 -45.59 17.29 -24.61
CA LYS A 689 -46.43 18.22 -25.40
C LYS A 689 -47.58 17.51 -26.13
N GLY A 690 -47.45 16.22 -26.41
CA GLY A 690 -48.42 15.43 -27.19
C GLY A 690 -49.16 14.37 -26.36
N PRO A 691 -50.14 13.66 -26.96
CA PRO A 691 -50.74 12.48 -26.34
C PRO A 691 -49.68 11.37 -26.21
N SER A 692 -49.59 10.77 -25.02
CA SER A 692 -48.61 9.72 -24.72
C SER A 692 -49.30 8.47 -24.18
N SER A 693 -48.87 7.29 -24.62
CA SER A 693 -49.36 6.02 -24.08
C SER A 693 -48.74 5.71 -22.72
N PRO A 694 -49.37 4.86 -21.88
CA PRO A 694 -48.78 4.41 -20.62
C PRO A 694 -47.38 3.81 -20.79
N ALA A 695 -47.15 3.04 -21.85
CA ALA A 695 -45.85 2.44 -22.15
C ALA A 695 -44.78 3.50 -22.51
N GLN A 696 -45.15 4.57 -23.23
CA GLN A 696 -44.24 5.68 -23.52
C GLN A 696 -43.88 6.46 -22.24
N LEU A 697 -44.84 6.64 -21.33
CA LEU A 697 -44.60 7.29 -20.04
C LEU A 697 -43.72 6.42 -19.12
N GLU A 698 -43.88 5.10 -19.17
CA GLU A 698 -43.00 4.17 -18.47
C GLU A 698 -41.57 4.20 -19.01
N ASP A 699 -41.40 4.20 -20.35
CA ASP A 699 -40.08 4.35 -20.98
C ASP A 699 -39.41 5.69 -20.60
N ALA A 700 -40.19 6.78 -20.60
CA ALA A 700 -39.72 8.10 -20.14
C ALA A 700 -39.22 8.09 -18.69
N ARG A 701 -39.86 7.34 -17.79
CA ARG A 701 -39.36 7.13 -16.42
C ARG A 701 -38.04 6.35 -16.43
N GLY A 702 -37.95 5.33 -17.29
CA GLY A 702 -36.71 4.58 -17.50
C GLY A 702 -35.54 5.44 -17.96
N GLN A 703 -35.78 6.49 -18.75
CA GLN A 703 -34.75 7.43 -19.19
C GLN A 703 -34.16 8.29 -18.05
N LEU A 704 -34.80 8.37 -16.88
CA LEU A 704 -34.27 9.06 -15.69
C LEU A 704 -33.21 8.23 -14.95
N THR A 705 -33.13 6.93 -15.20
CA THR A 705 -32.24 5.98 -14.49
C THR A 705 -30.77 6.37 -14.53
N PRO A 706 -30.18 6.74 -15.69
CA PRO A 706 -28.78 7.12 -15.75
C PRO A 706 -28.47 8.36 -14.89
N PHE A 707 -29.40 9.31 -14.83
CA PHE A 707 -29.25 10.53 -14.04
C PHE A 707 -29.32 10.22 -12.54
N LEU A 708 -30.23 9.34 -12.13
CA LEU A 708 -30.31 8.89 -10.74
C LEU A 708 -29.03 8.17 -10.31
N ARG A 709 -28.52 7.25 -11.16
CA ARG A 709 -27.22 6.58 -10.93
C ARG A 709 -26.11 7.61 -10.67
N ASP A 710 -25.96 8.60 -11.55
CA ASP A 710 -24.88 9.59 -11.44
C ASP A 710 -25.02 10.47 -10.20
N THR A 711 -26.25 10.82 -9.83
CA THR A 711 -26.52 11.62 -8.64
C THR A 711 -26.13 10.87 -7.37
N LEU A 712 -26.51 9.58 -7.26
CA LEU A 712 -26.14 8.75 -6.12
C LEU A 712 -24.63 8.47 -6.05
N VAL A 713 -23.98 8.22 -7.19
CA VAL A 713 -22.52 8.04 -7.26
C VAL A 713 -21.80 9.34 -6.91
N GLY A 714 -22.30 10.48 -7.40
CA GLY A 714 -21.78 11.80 -7.11
C GLY A 714 -21.79 12.14 -5.63
N LEU A 715 -22.86 11.77 -4.91
CA LEU A 715 -22.93 11.94 -3.46
C LEU A 715 -21.85 11.14 -2.72
N ASN A 716 -21.58 9.90 -3.15
CA ASN A 716 -20.48 9.10 -2.60
C ASN A 716 -19.12 9.74 -2.90
N TYR A 717 -18.91 10.20 -4.14
CA TYR A 717 -17.67 10.83 -4.59
C TYR A 717 -17.39 12.12 -3.85
N ALA A 718 -18.43 12.92 -3.61
CA ALA A 718 -18.34 14.15 -2.85
C ALA A 718 -17.99 13.89 -1.38
N TYR A 719 -18.52 12.82 -0.77
CA TYR A 719 -18.18 12.44 0.60
C TYR A 719 -16.72 11.98 0.74
N TYR A 720 -16.24 11.15 -0.20
CA TYR A 720 -14.88 10.61 -0.18
C TYR A 720 -13.87 11.50 -0.92
N GLU A 721 -14.18 12.78 -1.18
CA GLU A 721 -13.29 13.72 -1.88
C GLU A 721 -11.94 13.82 -1.12
N PRO A 722 -10.83 13.30 -1.66
CA PRO A 722 -9.54 13.44 -0.99
C PRO A 722 -9.02 14.89 -1.12
N PRO A 723 -8.15 15.35 -0.21
CA PRO A 723 -7.48 16.63 -0.36
C PRO A 723 -6.80 16.75 -1.73
N GLY A 724 -7.13 17.81 -2.49
CA GLY A 724 -6.55 18.05 -3.82
C GLY A 724 -7.24 17.33 -4.99
N ALA A 725 -8.44 16.77 -4.80
CA ALA A 725 -9.24 16.14 -5.86
C ALA A 725 -9.81 17.12 -6.92
N GLN A 726 -8.95 17.91 -7.56
CA GLN A 726 -9.35 18.94 -8.53
C GLN A 726 -10.14 18.37 -9.70
N LEU A 727 -9.93 17.09 -10.08
CA LEU A 727 -10.71 16.44 -11.14
C LEU A 727 -12.21 16.43 -10.86
N LEU A 728 -12.63 16.24 -9.60
CA LEU A 728 -14.05 16.30 -9.20
C LEU A 728 -14.64 17.71 -9.32
N ARG A 729 -13.81 18.74 -9.38
CA ARG A 729 -14.24 20.14 -9.45
C ARG A 729 -14.10 20.75 -10.84
N VAL A 730 -13.21 20.21 -11.67
CA VAL A 730 -12.86 20.78 -12.99
C VAL A 730 -13.45 19.99 -14.15
N ASN A 731 -13.64 18.67 -14.00
CA ASN A 731 -14.20 17.82 -15.05
C ASN A 731 -15.65 17.43 -14.73
N PRO A 732 -16.67 18.05 -15.36
CA PRO A 732 -18.09 17.78 -15.08
C PRO A 732 -18.56 16.38 -15.54
N LEU A 733 -17.71 15.64 -16.25
CA LEU A 733 -18.01 14.29 -16.73
C LEU A 733 -17.38 13.20 -15.86
N PHE A 734 -16.61 13.56 -14.82
CA PHE A 734 -15.82 12.58 -14.06
C PHE A 734 -16.71 11.50 -13.43
N VAL A 735 -17.75 11.88 -12.69
CA VAL A 735 -18.71 10.92 -12.09
C VAL A 735 -19.38 10.06 -13.16
N ARG A 736 -19.84 10.69 -14.25
CA ARG A 736 -20.53 10.01 -15.36
C ARG A 736 -19.66 8.99 -16.06
N SER A 737 -18.36 9.28 -16.15
CA SER A 737 -17.38 8.48 -16.87
C SER A 737 -17.02 7.16 -16.18
N HIS A 738 -17.38 6.97 -14.90
CA HIS A 738 -17.14 5.71 -14.20
C HIS A 738 -17.77 4.54 -14.99
N ASP A 739 -17.00 3.49 -15.24
CA ASP A 739 -17.45 2.29 -15.94
C ASP A 739 -17.69 1.13 -14.97
N PHE A 740 -18.94 0.95 -14.53
CA PHE A 740 -19.31 -0.17 -13.65
C PHE A 740 -19.49 -1.50 -14.39
N SER A 741 -19.62 -1.48 -15.72
CA SER A 741 -19.82 -2.70 -16.52
C SER A 741 -18.52 -3.26 -17.09
N GLY A 742 -17.40 -2.53 -16.96
CA GLY A 742 -16.08 -2.90 -17.47
C GLY A 742 -16.01 -2.96 -18.99
N ASP A 743 -16.92 -2.25 -19.67
CA ASP A 743 -17.04 -2.30 -21.14
C ASP A 743 -15.96 -1.46 -21.85
N THR A 744 -15.37 -0.50 -21.14
CA THR A 744 -14.44 0.49 -21.69
C THR A 744 -12.97 0.10 -21.56
N VAL A 745 -12.64 -0.91 -20.75
CA VAL A 745 -11.25 -1.36 -20.53
C VAL A 745 -11.11 -2.85 -20.85
N VAL A 746 -10.35 -3.15 -21.90
CA VAL A 746 -10.04 -4.53 -22.30
C VAL A 746 -9.14 -5.17 -21.23
N GLY A 747 -9.57 -6.30 -20.68
CA GLY A 747 -8.77 -7.10 -19.75
C GLY A 747 -9.09 -6.90 -18.26
N ILE A 748 -10.11 -6.10 -17.90
CA ILE A 748 -10.60 -6.07 -16.51
C ILE A 748 -11.10 -7.47 -16.14
N GLN A 749 -10.52 -8.05 -15.08
CA GLN A 749 -11.00 -9.27 -14.45
C GLN A 749 -11.61 -8.91 -13.08
N GLY A 750 -12.88 -9.27 -12.88
CA GLY A 750 -13.59 -9.08 -11.61
C GLY A 750 -14.14 -7.66 -11.41
N LEU A 751 -15.36 -7.40 -11.89
CA LEU A 751 -16.06 -6.10 -11.75
C LEU A 751 -16.34 -5.68 -10.30
N TRP A 752 -16.17 -6.60 -9.35
CA TRP A 752 -16.37 -6.39 -7.91
C TRP A 752 -15.04 -6.33 -7.14
N ARG A 753 -13.91 -6.31 -7.85
CA ARG A 753 -12.59 -6.06 -7.28
C ARG A 753 -12.25 -4.58 -7.38
N ALA A 754 -11.38 -4.11 -6.50
CA ALA A 754 -10.80 -2.79 -6.58
C ALA A 754 -10.00 -2.69 -7.89
N PRO A 755 -10.06 -1.54 -8.56
CA PRO A 755 -9.27 -1.32 -9.76
C PRO A 755 -7.78 -1.44 -9.42
N GLN A 756 -7.07 -2.29 -10.15
CA GLN A 756 -5.61 -2.35 -10.12
C GLN A 756 -5.08 -1.16 -10.93
N LEU A 757 -4.36 -0.25 -10.27
CA LEU A 757 -3.76 0.95 -10.88
C LEU A 757 -2.44 0.64 -11.59
#